data_AF-A0A7C1K5I0-F1
#
_entry.id   AF-A0A7C1K5I0-F1
#
_cell.length_a   1.000
_cell.length_b   1.000
_cell.length_c   1.000
_cell.angle_alpha   90.00
_cell.angle_beta   90.00
_cell.angle_gamma   90.00
#
_symmetry.space_group_name_H-M   'P 1'
#
loop_
_entity.id
_entity.type
_entity.pdbx_description
1 polymer ?
#
loop_
_entity_poly.entity_id
_entity_poly.type
_entity_poly.pdbx_seq_one_letter_code
_entity_poly.pdbx_strand_id
1 'polypeptide(L)'
;MPNDFPGKGKVAVLKTQPETVLEDYRRLMELAEFEAALPKQYETLLKINISWQTWYPACSTAPWQLEGVIRTLQAAGYKLIGAHNDTVVVDTADGEVNNKHKFITDQYNVPCIYLYKPDVRWVRYEPKRPFLVLDQIYPEGVEIPEAFIGKNIVHLPTVKCVHPDTEVVLANGALIRIGDLVEERLKHGGVALIDQDGDTRLPAQAMLLSLADGGQLGPQATRLFWRTPLKGRKIWRVRTKTGREVKVSSEHPFLTPSGWRRAAALQRGDRIAVPRRITIVGESQPLPRLQKTYGRTSTLWLMLPEKTSPDFWRWMGYFMAGGWMQPMKTTCRFWWSNGDPAIQQDFIELTRSLFGLTVTQRPDKPNDHYFDSLQMQEFFEALGLNAPLNAGTKAVPPLLFLCPDDEIAAFLQGYFDGDAGVGPRSGLHVVTKSARLASQIQYLLNRLGVVAFKRERWSRAKPGEDRCWDTEISVYGDELVSLSQHIRLRSAHKQRRIDRLVARRQAGKRPSDRDTIPPEPELFRTVREGLEFTHSSTGRPGSVNIIESRYTRPTRPVVQYFVERFAQADTYGDFAAPIAYMYMRFLAREDIAWDHIESIEEVEPDTGYLYDFTMESAPNFIGNGVCLHNTHVFTTITGAMKNAFGGLLHRKRHWTHAVIHDTLVDLLMIQQDIHPGIFAVMDGTFAGDGPGPRAMRWHEKDILLASADQVAIDAISARLQGFDPMSIRFIRKAHEMGLGIGDPRQIRIVGYDIEQEPAWNFKQEDTFASRGQKLIYHGPLKPFEHLLLRTPLVPWSYFASNFYHNVFWYPFIGRPRVRAALQTKWGRLFQAYGDGKVVMPGMQPETAAIALGGLVAFMALFIGGVVWLRGRVGH
;
A
#
# COMPACT_ATOMS: atom_id res chain seq x y z
N MET A 1 -32.12 -29.90 -8.87
CA MET A 1 -32.93 -29.39 -7.74
C MET A 1 -32.22 -28.17 -7.17
N PRO A 2 -32.94 -27.16 -6.66
CA PRO A 2 -32.40 -26.31 -5.61
C PRO A 2 -32.09 -27.21 -4.40
N ASN A 3 -30.89 -27.11 -3.82
CA ASN A 3 -30.62 -27.76 -2.54
C ASN A 3 -31.35 -26.97 -1.45
N ASP A 4 -32.56 -27.39 -1.09
CA ASP A 4 -33.30 -26.84 0.04
C ASP A 4 -32.94 -27.60 1.32
N PHE A 5 -32.71 -26.89 2.41
CA PHE A 5 -32.19 -27.46 3.66
C PHE A 5 -32.62 -26.63 4.88
N PRO A 6 -32.76 -27.24 6.07
CA PRO A 6 -33.15 -26.53 7.29
C PRO A 6 -32.20 -25.38 7.61
N GLY A 7 -32.76 -24.18 7.86
CA GLY A 7 -31.98 -22.97 8.12
C GLY A 7 -31.39 -22.28 6.87
N LYS A 8 -31.75 -22.70 5.65
CA LYS A 8 -31.36 -21.99 4.41
C LYS A 8 -31.79 -20.52 4.45
N GLY A 9 -30.90 -19.62 4.08
CA GLY A 9 -31.15 -18.18 4.13
C GLY A 9 -31.45 -17.60 5.52
N LYS A 10 -31.13 -18.30 6.62
CA LYS A 10 -31.37 -17.82 7.98
C LYS A 10 -30.05 -17.63 8.75
N VAL A 11 -29.85 -16.46 9.36
CA VAL A 11 -28.64 -16.17 10.16
C VAL A 11 -29.02 -15.66 11.53
N ALA A 12 -28.59 -16.35 12.59
CA ALA A 12 -28.64 -15.80 13.94
C ALA A 12 -27.45 -14.87 14.17
N VAL A 13 -27.68 -13.78 14.90
CA VAL A 13 -26.65 -12.86 15.40
C VAL A 13 -26.94 -12.57 16.87
N LEU A 14 -25.91 -12.41 17.70
CA LEU A 14 -26.03 -11.92 19.08
C LEU A 14 -24.88 -10.98 19.44
N LYS A 15 -25.13 -10.04 20.35
CA LYS A 15 -24.07 -9.40 21.15
C LYS A 15 -23.67 -10.32 22.31
N THR A 16 -22.44 -10.23 22.78
CA THR A 16 -21.89 -11.09 23.85
C THR A 16 -20.86 -10.35 24.72
N GLN A 17 -20.56 -10.90 25.90
CA GLN A 17 -19.53 -10.44 26.83
C GLN A 17 -18.89 -11.64 27.55
N PRO A 18 -17.64 -11.55 28.06
CA PRO A 18 -16.92 -12.68 28.64
C PRO A 18 -17.67 -13.47 29.71
N GLU A 19 -18.54 -12.80 30.45
CA GLU A 19 -19.34 -13.35 31.55
C GLU A 19 -20.50 -14.23 31.07
N THR A 20 -20.97 -14.04 29.84
CA THR A 20 -22.12 -14.75 29.25
C THR A 20 -21.77 -15.57 28.00
N VAL A 21 -20.58 -15.41 27.43
CA VAL A 21 -20.22 -15.91 26.08
C VAL A 21 -20.55 -17.38 25.81
N LEU A 22 -20.36 -18.27 26.78
CA LEU A 22 -20.61 -19.71 26.62
C LEU A 22 -22.12 -20.03 26.53
N GLU A 23 -22.96 -19.21 27.17
CA GLU A 23 -24.42 -19.27 27.12
C GLU A 23 -24.97 -18.50 25.91
N ASP A 24 -24.31 -17.39 25.51
CA ASP A 24 -24.62 -16.69 24.26
C ASP A 24 -24.41 -17.59 23.05
N TYR A 25 -23.38 -18.46 23.04
CA TYR A 25 -23.22 -19.48 22.00
C TYR A 25 -24.37 -20.49 21.95
N ARG A 26 -24.84 -20.98 23.10
CA ARG A 26 -26.00 -21.88 23.18
C ARG A 26 -27.23 -21.22 22.53
N ARG A 27 -27.55 -20.00 22.99
CA ARG A 27 -28.68 -19.21 22.49
C ARG A 27 -28.55 -18.85 21.01
N LEU A 28 -27.34 -18.55 20.53
CA LEU A 28 -27.05 -18.24 19.12
C LEU A 28 -27.31 -19.44 18.21
N MET A 29 -26.84 -20.62 18.62
CA MET A 29 -27.03 -21.86 17.86
C MET A 29 -28.51 -22.27 17.84
N GLU A 30 -29.21 -22.15 18.97
CA GLU A 30 -30.66 -22.38 19.08
C GLU A 30 -31.46 -21.42 18.19
N LEU A 31 -31.12 -20.13 18.19
CA LEU A 31 -31.71 -19.13 17.29
C LEU A 31 -31.49 -19.48 15.81
N ALA A 32 -30.36 -20.09 15.46
CA ALA A 32 -30.06 -20.57 14.12
C ALA A 32 -30.58 -22.00 13.82
N GLU A 33 -31.39 -22.60 14.70
CA GLU A 33 -32.01 -23.93 14.53
C GLU A 33 -30.98 -25.06 14.26
N PHE A 34 -29.85 -25.06 14.97
CA PHE A 34 -28.77 -26.03 14.75
C PHE A 34 -29.23 -27.50 14.80
N GLU A 35 -30.23 -27.83 15.64
CA GLU A 35 -30.75 -29.20 15.73
C GLU A 35 -31.52 -29.65 14.48
N ALA A 36 -32.10 -28.72 13.72
CA ALA A 36 -32.73 -29.02 12.44
C ALA A 36 -31.69 -29.11 11.31
N ALA A 37 -30.61 -28.32 11.40
CA ALA A 37 -29.52 -28.29 10.41
C ALA A 37 -28.52 -29.44 10.54
N LEU A 38 -28.46 -30.11 11.70
CA LEU A 38 -27.49 -31.16 12.02
C LEU A 38 -28.23 -32.41 12.53
N PRO A 39 -28.52 -33.43 11.70
CA PRO A 39 -29.28 -34.59 12.17
C PRO A 39 -28.52 -35.41 13.22
N LYS A 40 -29.15 -35.68 14.36
CA LYS A 40 -28.52 -36.27 15.57
C LYS A 40 -28.01 -37.70 15.40
N GLN A 41 -28.45 -38.44 14.38
CA GLN A 41 -27.94 -39.80 14.13
C GLN A 41 -26.49 -39.83 13.59
N TYR A 42 -25.93 -38.70 13.17
CA TYR A 42 -24.58 -38.58 12.65
C TYR A 42 -23.64 -37.89 13.64
N GLU A 43 -22.36 -38.29 13.62
CA GLU A 43 -21.30 -37.62 14.36
C GLU A 43 -21.03 -36.22 13.76
N THR A 44 -20.58 -35.27 14.59
CA THR A 44 -20.43 -33.85 14.20
C THR A 44 -18.97 -33.40 14.30
N LEU A 45 -18.44 -32.90 13.18
CA LEU A 45 -17.08 -32.41 13.03
C LEU A 45 -16.99 -30.93 13.39
N LEU A 46 -16.04 -30.56 14.23
CA LEU A 46 -15.73 -29.16 14.53
C LEU A 46 -14.55 -28.73 13.68
N LYS A 47 -14.79 -27.99 12.58
CA LYS A 47 -13.71 -27.51 11.69
C LYS A 47 -13.03 -26.27 12.30
N ILE A 48 -12.30 -26.53 13.38
CA ILE A 48 -11.44 -25.58 14.09
C ILE A 48 -10.46 -24.95 13.09
N ASN A 49 -10.34 -23.62 13.14
CA ASN A 49 -9.44 -22.85 12.28
C ASN A 49 -8.19 -22.48 13.07
N ILE A 50 -7.08 -23.21 12.85
CA ILE A 50 -5.75 -22.81 13.30
C ILE A 50 -5.03 -22.21 12.11
N SER A 51 -5.16 -20.90 11.98
CA SER A 51 -4.49 -20.12 10.94
C SER A 51 -3.03 -19.80 11.29
N TRP A 52 -2.65 -19.99 12.55
CA TRP A 52 -1.30 -19.85 13.06
C TRP A 52 -1.08 -20.67 14.33
N GLN A 53 0.12 -21.26 14.48
CA GLN A 53 0.49 -22.06 15.65
C GLN A 53 0.70 -21.26 16.95
N THR A 54 0.40 -19.96 16.95
CA THR A 54 0.61 -19.04 18.08
C THR A 54 -0.65 -18.20 18.26
N TRP A 55 -1.07 -17.99 19.50
CA TRP A 55 -2.25 -17.16 19.75
C TRP A 55 -2.03 -15.73 19.28
N TYR A 56 -2.95 -15.29 18.43
CA TYR A 56 -3.10 -13.91 17.99
C TYR A 56 -4.60 -13.62 17.88
N PRO A 57 -5.10 -12.49 18.42
CA PRO A 57 -6.54 -12.25 18.46
C PRO A 57 -7.15 -12.18 17.05
N ALA A 58 -8.34 -12.76 16.90
CA ALA A 58 -9.06 -12.92 15.63
C ALA A 58 -8.34 -13.72 14.52
N CYS A 59 -7.15 -14.28 14.75
CA CYS A 59 -6.41 -15.07 13.75
C CYS A 59 -6.97 -16.49 13.60
N SER A 60 -7.15 -17.17 14.73
CA SER A 60 -7.62 -18.54 14.86
C SER A 60 -8.96 -18.57 15.61
N THR A 61 -9.65 -19.71 15.58
CA THR A 61 -10.80 -20.02 16.46
C THR A 61 -10.52 -19.59 17.91
N ALA A 62 -11.48 -18.93 18.57
CA ALA A 62 -11.33 -18.57 19.97
C ALA A 62 -11.62 -19.77 20.90
N PRO A 63 -11.02 -19.88 22.10
CA PRO A 63 -11.25 -21.05 22.94
C PRO A 63 -12.67 -21.05 23.57
N TRP A 64 -13.24 -19.89 23.87
CA TRP A 64 -14.65 -19.75 24.28
C TRP A 64 -15.63 -20.06 23.15
N GLN A 65 -15.27 -19.78 21.89
CA GLN A 65 -16.02 -20.22 20.71
C GLN A 65 -16.06 -21.74 20.63
N LEU A 66 -14.90 -22.39 20.82
CA LEU A 66 -14.82 -23.85 20.81
C LEU A 66 -15.57 -24.48 22.00
N GLU A 67 -15.39 -23.96 23.21
CA GLU A 67 -16.10 -24.45 24.40
C GLU A 67 -17.62 -24.25 24.30
N GLY A 68 -18.08 -23.06 23.91
CA GLY A 68 -19.51 -22.76 23.79
C GLY A 68 -20.21 -23.68 22.79
N VAL A 69 -19.59 -23.93 21.63
CA VAL A 69 -20.09 -24.86 20.61
C VAL A 69 -20.07 -26.31 21.12
N ILE A 70 -18.97 -26.74 21.77
CA ILE A 70 -18.86 -28.11 22.33
C ILE A 70 -19.94 -28.34 23.39
N ARG A 71 -20.08 -27.45 24.37
CA ARG A 71 -21.07 -27.56 25.44
C ARG A 71 -22.50 -27.61 24.91
N THR A 72 -22.82 -26.74 23.95
CA THR A 72 -24.15 -26.69 23.32
C THR A 72 -24.48 -28.02 22.62
N LEU A 73 -23.57 -28.52 21.79
CA LEU A 73 -23.79 -29.76 21.05
C LEU A 73 -23.79 -30.99 21.97
N GLN A 74 -22.91 -31.07 22.98
CA GLN A 74 -22.93 -32.18 23.94
C GLN A 74 -24.20 -32.19 24.79
N ALA A 75 -24.66 -31.03 25.26
CA ALA A 75 -25.94 -30.92 25.99
C ALA A 75 -27.14 -31.35 25.14
N ALA A 76 -27.11 -31.07 23.83
CA ALA A 76 -28.11 -31.53 22.87
C ALA A 76 -27.93 -33.00 22.42
N GLY A 77 -26.91 -33.73 22.93
CA GLY A 77 -26.70 -35.16 22.71
C GLY A 77 -25.84 -35.54 21.49
N TYR A 78 -25.12 -34.60 20.87
CA TYR A 78 -24.26 -34.90 19.72
C TYR A 78 -22.93 -35.53 20.12
N LYS A 79 -22.49 -36.52 19.34
CA LYS A 79 -21.12 -37.04 19.36
C LYS A 79 -20.22 -36.10 18.55
N LEU A 80 -19.12 -35.64 19.15
CA LEU A 80 -18.25 -34.60 18.57
C LEU A 80 -16.88 -35.15 18.20
N ILE A 81 -16.32 -34.62 17.11
CA ILE A 81 -14.96 -34.88 16.65
C ILE A 81 -14.31 -33.56 16.22
N GLY A 82 -13.17 -33.19 16.82
CA GLY A 82 -12.38 -32.04 16.37
C GLY A 82 -11.70 -32.32 15.03
N ALA A 83 -11.84 -31.43 14.03
CA ALA A 83 -11.34 -31.64 12.68
C ALA A 83 -10.16 -30.71 12.35
N HIS A 84 -8.96 -31.17 12.65
CA HIS A 84 -7.71 -30.43 12.54
C HIS A 84 -7.02 -30.67 11.18
N ASN A 85 -6.43 -29.61 10.61
CA ASN A 85 -5.61 -29.69 9.40
C ASN A 85 -4.35 -28.85 9.56
N ASP A 86 -3.21 -29.37 9.12
CA ASP A 86 -2.00 -28.56 8.98
C ASP A 86 -2.17 -27.52 7.86
N THR A 87 -1.24 -26.57 7.87
CA THR A 87 -0.85 -25.90 6.64
C THR A 87 0.65 -26.05 6.47
N VAL A 88 1.13 -25.88 5.24
CA VAL A 88 2.55 -25.86 4.89
C VAL A 88 3.40 -24.82 5.65
N VAL A 89 2.76 -23.97 6.46
CA VAL A 89 3.38 -22.97 7.36
C VAL A 89 2.65 -22.86 8.72
N VAL A 90 1.98 -23.93 9.20
CA VAL A 90 1.41 -24.07 10.56
C VAL A 90 1.70 -25.48 11.05
N ASP A 91 2.29 -25.59 12.24
CA ASP A 91 2.22 -26.82 13.03
C ASP A 91 0.90 -26.82 13.84
N THR A 92 0.06 -27.83 13.63
CA THR A 92 -1.23 -27.90 14.33
C THR A 92 -1.12 -28.34 15.78
N ALA A 93 -0.11 -29.13 16.15
CA ALA A 93 0.08 -29.63 17.53
C ALA A 93 0.56 -28.52 18.46
N ASP A 94 1.48 -27.66 18.00
CA ASP A 94 1.76 -26.38 18.68
C ASP A 94 0.50 -25.50 18.72
N GLY A 95 -0.21 -25.41 17.59
CA GLY A 95 -1.34 -24.50 17.44
C GLY A 95 -2.52 -24.78 18.36
N GLU A 96 -2.89 -26.04 18.55
CA GLU A 96 -4.01 -26.43 19.42
C GLU A 96 -3.71 -26.17 20.89
N VAL A 97 -2.45 -26.35 21.33
CA VAL A 97 -2.02 -26.03 22.70
C VAL A 97 -1.95 -24.51 22.89
N ASN A 98 -1.31 -23.79 21.97
CA ASN A 98 -1.05 -22.36 22.10
C ASN A 98 -2.31 -21.50 21.98
N ASN A 99 -3.33 -21.94 21.22
CA ASN A 99 -4.65 -21.28 21.14
C ASN A 99 -5.66 -21.83 22.18
N LYS A 100 -5.21 -22.67 23.13
CA LYS A 100 -6.02 -23.35 24.17
C LYS A 100 -7.14 -24.27 23.64
N HIS A 101 -7.10 -24.68 22.36
CA HIS A 101 -8.05 -25.64 21.80
C HIS A 101 -7.92 -27.01 22.43
N LYS A 102 -6.69 -27.53 22.56
CA LYS A 102 -6.44 -28.86 23.14
C LYS A 102 -6.91 -28.96 24.59
N PHE A 103 -6.70 -27.91 25.38
CA PHE A 103 -7.21 -27.84 26.75
C PHE A 103 -8.74 -28.06 26.80
N ILE A 104 -9.49 -27.42 25.90
CA ILE A 104 -10.94 -27.57 25.82
C ILE A 104 -11.36 -28.92 25.25
N THR A 105 -10.72 -29.44 24.20
CA THR A 105 -11.07 -30.76 23.66
C THR A 105 -10.78 -31.88 24.65
N ASP A 106 -9.69 -31.78 25.42
CA ASP A 106 -9.35 -32.73 26.49
C ASP A 106 -10.35 -32.61 27.66
N GLN A 107 -10.66 -31.39 28.14
CA GLN A 107 -11.63 -31.14 29.21
C GLN A 107 -13.02 -31.72 28.91
N TYR A 108 -13.46 -31.63 27.65
CA TYR A 108 -14.78 -32.11 27.22
C TYR A 108 -14.76 -33.48 26.53
N ASN A 109 -13.62 -34.21 26.58
CA ASN A 109 -13.44 -35.53 25.97
C ASN A 109 -13.86 -35.59 24.48
N VAL A 110 -13.55 -34.54 23.71
CA VAL A 110 -13.80 -34.46 22.27
C VAL A 110 -12.57 -34.99 21.51
N PRO A 111 -12.64 -36.19 20.88
CA PRO A 111 -11.51 -36.72 20.11
C PRO A 111 -11.22 -35.86 18.88
N CYS A 112 -9.95 -35.65 18.55
CA CYS A 112 -9.54 -34.91 17.34
C CYS A 112 -9.02 -35.86 16.25
N ILE A 113 -9.50 -35.66 15.02
CA ILE A 113 -8.87 -36.20 13.81
C ILE A 113 -7.95 -35.15 13.19
N TYR A 114 -6.81 -35.62 12.70
CA TYR A 114 -5.70 -34.79 12.23
C TYR A 114 -5.43 -35.14 10.77
N LEU A 115 -6.05 -34.40 9.83
CA LEU A 115 -6.16 -34.75 8.41
C LEU A 115 -4.83 -34.87 7.64
N TYR A 116 -3.71 -34.55 8.30
CA TYR A 116 -2.34 -34.59 7.80
C TYR A 116 -1.58 -35.86 8.22
N LYS A 117 -2.09 -36.64 9.19
CA LYS A 117 -1.44 -37.88 9.63
C LYS A 117 -1.68 -39.03 8.63
N PRO A 118 -0.74 -39.97 8.45
CA PRO A 118 -0.82 -41.00 7.39
C PRO A 118 -1.94 -42.03 7.55
N ASP A 119 -2.51 -42.16 8.75
CA ASP A 119 -3.64 -43.02 9.09
C ASP A 119 -5.00 -42.47 8.63
N VAL A 120 -5.09 -41.18 8.29
CA VAL A 120 -6.30 -40.61 7.69
C VAL A 120 -6.39 -41.02 6.23
N ARG A 121 -7.27 -41.98 5.93
CA ARG A 121 -7.56 -42.41 4.57
C ARG A 121 -8.28 -41.32 3.78
N TRP A 122 -7.74 -41.02 2.60
CA TRP A 122 -8.39 -40.19 1.58
C TRP A 122 -9.00 -41.10 0.52
N VAL A 123 -10.11 -40.67 -0.07
CA VAL A 123 -10.87 -41.40 -1.08
C VAL A 123 -11.28 -40.48 -2.22
N ARG A 124 -11.26 -41.03 -3.43
CA ARG A 124 -11.73 -40.36 -4.64
C ARG A 124 -13.22 -40.03 -4.53
N TYR A 125 -13.57 -38.77 -4.75
CA TYR A 125 -14.92 -38.24 -4.76
C TYR A 125 -15.42 -38.12 -6.21
N GLU A 126 -16.52 -38.79 -6.52
CA GLU A 126 -17.22 -38.62 -7.79
C GLU A 126 -18.30 -37.54 -7.65
N PRO A 127 -18.22 -36.44 -8.43
CA PRO A 127 -19.08 -35.28 -8.22
C PRO A 127 -20.49 -35.49 -8.76
N LYS A 128 -21.51 -35.25 -7.93
CA LYS A 128 -22.94 -35.38 -8.31
C LYS A 128 -23.42 -34.33 -9.32
N ARG A 129 -22.58 -33.35 -9.63
CA ARG A 129 -22.82 -32.21 -10.53
C ARG A 129 -21.48 -31.72 -11.08
N PRO A 130 -21.39 -31.16 -12.30
CA PRO A 130 -20.12 -30.67 -12.85
C PRO A 130 -19.43 -29.66 -11.93
N PHE A 131 -18.11 -29.78 -11.80
CA PHE A 131 -17.28 -28.77 -11.13
C PHE A 131 -17.17 -27.49 -11.97
N LEU A 132 -16.83 -26.40 -11.31
CA LEU A 132 -16.51 -25.12 -11.92
C LEU A 132 -15.04 -25.03 -12.31
N VAL A 133 -14.15 -25.64 -11.52
CA VAL A 133 -12.70 -25.60 -11.74
C VAL A 133 -11.88 -26.73 -11.11
N LEU A 134 -12.40 -27.46 -10.11
CA LEU A 134 -11.61 -28.53 -9.45
C LEU A 134 -11.21 -29.67 -10.39
N ASP A 135 -12.04 -30.02 -11.37
CA ASP A 135 -11.75 -31.01 -12.42
C ASP A 135 -10.51 -30.63 -13.25
N GLN A 136 -10.40 -29.36 -13.63
CA GLN A 136 -9.28 -28.80 -14.40
C GLN A 136 -7.96 -28.75 -13.60
N ILE A 137 -8.03 -28.80 -12.28
CA ILE A 137 -6.86 -28.77 -11.37
C ILE A 137 -6.46 -30.18 -10.94
N TYR A 138 -7.44 -31.08 -10.82
CA TYR A 138 -7.29 -32.47 -10.40
C TYR A 138 -7.84 -33.43 -11.48
N PRO A 139 -7.17 -33.53 -12.65
CA PRO A 139 -7.67 -34.33 -13.79
C PRO A 139 -7.69 -35.84 -13.52
N GLU A 140 -6.94 -36.30 -12.52
CA GLU A 140 -6.96 -37.69 -12.03
C GLU A 140 -8.16 -37.96 -11.09
N GLY A 141 -8.94 -36.95 -10.73
CA GLY A 141 -10.03 -37.00 -9.75
C GLY A 141 -9.73 -36.21 -8.47
N VAL A 142 -10.78 -35.71 -7.81
CA VAL A 142 -10.67 -35.00 -6.52
C VAL A 142 -10.70 -36.02 -5.38
N GLU A 143 -9.79 -35.91 -4.42
CA GLU A 143 -9.78 -36.73 -3.20
C GLU A 143 -10.25 -35.94 -1.98
N ILE A 144 -11.07 -36.58 -1.14
CA ILE A 144 -11.59 -36.05 0.13
C ILE A 144 -11.25 -37.01 1.28
N PRO A 145 -11.22 -36.57 2.55
CA PRO A 145 -10.91 -37.48 3.65
C PRO A 145 -12.13 -38.35 3.95
N GLU A 146 -11.95 -39.68 3.97
CA GLU A 146 -13.03 -40.65 4.21
C GLU A 146 -13.75 -40.39 5.54
N ALA A 147 -12.99 -39.94 6.54
CA ALA A 147 -13.50 -39.56 7.85
C ALA A 147 -14.58 -38.46 7.83
N PHE A 148 -14.63 -37.61 6.79
CA PHE A 148 -15.63 -36.53 6.67
C PHE A 148 -16.99 -37.01 6.14
N ILE A 149 -17.03 -38.11 5.40
CA ILE A 149 -18.23 -38.60 4.73
C ILE A 149 -19.25 -39.07 5.79
N GLY A 150 -20.51 -38.66 5.63
CA GLY A 150 -21.61 -39.07 6.52
C GLY A 150 -21.59 -38.42 7.91
N LYS A 151 -20.95 -37.26 8.09
CA LYS A 151 -20.86 -36.51 9.36
C LYS A 151 -21.21 -35.02 9.20
N ASN A 152 -21.64 -34.35 10.26
CA ASN A 152 -22.01 -32.92 10.27
C ASN A 152 -20.77 -31.97 10.39
N ILE A 153 -20.81 -30.63 10.17
CA ILE A 153 -19.60 -29.70 10.20
C ILE A 153 -19.82 -28.16 10.56
N VAL A 154 -18.79 -27.31 10.95
CA VAL A 154 -18.88 -25.89 11.54
C VAL A 154 -17.66 -24.83 11.27
N HIS A 155 -17.79 -23.45 11.00
CA HIS A 155 -16.72 -22.44 10.43
C HIS A 155 -16.67 -20.81 10.71
N LEU A 156 -15.64 -19.91 10.28
CA LEU A 156 -15.37 -18.37 10.61
C LEU A 156 -14.34 -17.32 9.80
N PRO A 157 -14.28 -15.89 9.92
CA PRO A 157 -13.54 -14.76 9.08
C PRO A 157 -13.09 -13.23 9.55
N THR A 158 -12.28 -12.32 8.81
CA THR A 158 -11.81 -10.84 9.14
C THR A 158 -11.04 -9.77 8.10
N VAL A 159 -10.85 -8.34 8.24
CA VAL A 159 -10.10 -7.18 7.37
C VAL A 159 -10.10 -5.55 7.80
N LYS A 160 -9.38 -4.28 7.75
CA LYS A 160 -8.20 -3.23 7.32
C LYS A 160 -8.12 -1.84 6.40
N CYS A 161 -7.71 -0.56 6.86
CA CYS A 161 -7.72 0.88 6.17
C CYS A 161 -6.52 2.04 6.21
N VAL A 162 -6.55 3.25 5.46
CA VAL A 162 -5.51 4.42 5.22
C VAL A 162 -5.75 6.04 5.47
N HIS A 163 -5.48 7.16 4.65
CA HIS A 163 -5.19 8.66 5.09
C HIS A 163 -5.11 10.02 4.14
N PRO A 164 -5.33 11.34 4.57
CA PRO A 164 -5.57 12.69 3.85
C PRO A 164 -4.55 13.69 3.17
N ASP A 165 -3.78 14.59 3.84
CA ASP A 165 -3.45 15.99 3.37
C ASP A 165 -2.46 16.11 2.20
N THR A 166 -2.15 14.93 1.68
CA THR A 166 -1.34 14.55 0.55
C THR A 166 -1.74 15.25 -0.76
N GLU A 167 -0.83 16.07 -1.29
CA GLU A 167 -0.85 16.55 -2.67
C GLU A 167 -0.52 15.37 -3.61
N VAL A 168 -1.52 14.89 -4.37
CA VAL A 168 -1.43 13.80 -5.34
C VAL A 168 -1.24 14.33 -6.76
N VAL A 169 -0.51 13.55 -7.57
CA VAL A 169 -0.12 13.92 -8.93
C VAL A 169 -1.11 13.35 -9.94
N LEU A 170 -1.80 14.22 -10.69
CA LEU A 170 -2.63 13.82 -11.82
C LEU A 170 -1.77 13.52 -13.06
N ALA A 171 -2.28 12.69 -13.96
CA ALA A 171 -1.59 12.27 -15.18
C ALA A 171 -1.23 13.43 -16.14
N ASN A 172 -1.96 14.54 -16.10
CA ASN A 172 -1.67 15.76 -16.86
C ASN A 172 -0.68 16.71 -16.15
N GLY A 173 -0.12 16.28 -15.01
CA GLY A 173 0.87 17.03 -14.25
C GLY A 173 0.29 17.91 -13.14
N ALA A 174 -1.02 18.15 -13.12
CA ALA A 174 -1.65 18.94 -12.05
C ALA A 174 -1.44 18.30 -10.67
N LEU A 175 -1.18 19.16 -9.67
CA LEU A 175 -0.94 18.77 -8.28
C LEU A 175 -2.12 19.26 -7.42
N ILE A 176 -2.87 18.32 -6.84
CA ILE A 176 -4.09 18.59 -6.07
C ILE A 176 -4.10 17.79 -4.77
N ARG A 177 -4.64 18.31 -3.67
CA ARG A 177 -4.78 17.53 -2.44
C ARG A 177 -5.85 16.47 -2.62
N ILE A 178 -5.61 15.23 -2.15
CA ILE A 178 -6.62 14.17 -2.20
C ILE A 178 -7.89 14.56 -1.41
N GLY A 179 -7.75 15.28 -0.29
CA GLY A 179 -8.91 15.88 0.40
C GLY A 179 -9.73 16.81 -0.49
N ASP A 180 -9.09 17.81 -1.11
CA ASP A 180 -9.77 18.79 -2.00
C ASP A 180 -10.43 18.08 -3.19
N LEU A 181 -9.72 17.16 -3.85
CA LEU A 181 -10.19 16.39 -5.01
C LEU A 181 -11.40 15.50 -4.68
N VAL A 182 -11.45 14.92 -3.47
CA VAL A 182 -12.60 14.10 -3.04
C VAL A 182 -13.78 14.99 -2.63
N GLU A 183 -13.54 16.05 -1.86
CA GLU A 183 -14.59 16.99 -1.44
C GLU A 183 -15.21 17.78 -2.61
N GLU A 184 -14.44 18.13 -3.65
CA GLU A 184 -14.96 18.72 -4.88
C GLU A 184 -15.92 17.78 -5.61
N ARG A 185 -15.55 16.50 -5.77
CA ARG A 185 -16.40 15.49 -6.43
C ARG A 185 -17.64 15.14 -5.61
N LEU A 186 -17.59 15.24 -4.28
CA LEU A 186 -18.77 15.14 -3.42
C LEU A 186 -19.72 16.33 -3.59
N LYS A 187 -19.21 17.55 -3.79
CA LYS A 187 -20.03 18.76 -4.01
C LYS A 187 -20.68 18.79 -5.38
N HIS A 188 -19.99 18.35 -6.43
CA HIS A 188 -20.47 18.42 -7.82
C HIS A 188 -21.27 17.18 -8.27
N GLY A 189 -22.18 16.69 -7.42
CA GLY A 189 -23.20 15.69 -7.78
C GLY A 189 -22.73 14.23 -7.81
N GLY A 190 -21.56 13.91 -7.25
CA GLY A 190 -21.12 12.52 -7.09
C GLY A 190 -22.04 11.75 -6.14
N VAL A 191 -22.60 10.62 -6.59
CA VAL A 191 -23.45 9.75 -5.76
C VAL A 191 -22.59 9.03 -4.71
N ALA A 192 -22.50 9.65 -3.54
CA ALA A 192 -21.67 9.21 -2.43
C ALA A 192 -22.41 8.17 -1.57
N LEU A 193 -21.83 6.98 -1.44
CA LEU A 193 -22.27 5.98 -0.47
C LEU A 193 -21.58 6.29 0.87
N ILE A 194 -22.31 6.95 1.77
CA ILE A 194 -21.89 7.19 3.15
C ILE A 194 -22.42 6.05 4.02
N ASP A 195 -21.54 5.32 4.69
CA ASP A 195 -21.92 4.30 5.66
C ASP A 195 -21.95 4.84 7.10
N GLN A 196 -22.35 3.99 8.05
CA GLN A 196 -22.71 4.38 9.41
C GLN A 196 -21.54 4.89 10.27
N ASP A 197 -20.28 4.62 9.90
CA ASP A 197 -19.16 5.32 10.58
C ASP A 197 -19.03 6.77 10.11
N GLY A 198 -19.58 7.11 8.94
CA GLY A 198 -19.28 8.29 8.13
C GLY A 198 -18.24 8.02 7.03
N ASP A 199 -17.80 6.76 6.87
CA ASP A 199 -16.94 6.36 5.75
C ASP A 199 -17.71 6.57 4.45
N THR A 200 -17.12 7.34 3.54
CA THR A 200 -17.75 7.86 2.33
C THR A 200 -17.02 7.31 1.11
N ARG A 201 -17.77 6.64 0.24
CA ARG A 201 -17.26 5.93 -0.93
C ARG A 201 -17.91 6.53 -2.16
N LEU A 202 -17.10 7.08 -3.05
CA LEU A 202 -17.59 7.76 -4.25
C LEU A 202 -17.04 7.07 -5.50
N PRO A 203 -17.90 6.46 -6.33
CA PRO A 203 -17.52 6.03 -7.67
C PRO A 203 -17.14 7.25 -8.52
N ALA A 204 -15.85 7.42 -8.77
CA ALA A 204 -15.30 8.52 -9.52
C ALA A 204 -13.99 8.10 -10.20
N GLN A 205 -13.75 8.66 -11.38
CA GLN A 205 -12.53 8.47 -12.14
C GLN A 205 -11.70 9.77 -12.17
N ALA A 206 -10.41 9.62 -11.90
CA ALA A 206 -9.34 10.55 -12.19
C ALA A 206 -8.10 9.75 -12.61
N MET A 207 -7.37 10.25 -13.60
CA MET A 207 -6.10 9.67 -14.02
C MET A 207 -4.99 10.18 -13.09
N LEU A 208 -4.44 9.30 -12.26
CA LEU A 208 -3.33 9.59 -11.35
C LEU A 208 -2.00 9.09 -11.93
N LEU A 209 -0.89 9.68 -11.48
CA LEU A 209 0.43 9.11 -11.71
C LEU A 209 0.65 7.93 -10.75
N SER A 210 1.05 6.79 -11.30
CA SER A 210 1.20 5.51 -10.59
C SER A 210 2.45 4.77 -11.08
N LEU A 211 3.02 3.90 -10.25
CA LEU A 211 4.15 3.05 -10.58
C LEU A 211 3.65 1.70 -11.13
N ALA A 212 3.93 1.42 -12.40
CA ALA A 212 3.65 0.13 -13.03
C ALA A 212 4.64 -0.96 -12.55
N ASP A 213 4.27 -2.23 -12.68
CA ASP A 213 5.09 -3.39 -12.24
C ASP A 213 6.50 -3.42 -12.85
N GLY A 214 6.67 -2.88 -14.06
CA GLY A 214 7.99 -2.73 -14.71
C GLY A 214 8.88 -1.62 -14.14
N GLY A 215 8.38 -0.86 -13.15
CA GLY A 215 9.05 0.25 -12.47
C GLY A 215 9.00 1.59 -13.21
N GLN A 216 8.17 1.71 -14.24
CA GLN A 216 7.90 3.00 -14.90
C GLN A 216 6.79 3.77 -14.19
N LEU A 217 6.90 5.11 -14.15
CA LEU A 217 5.78 5.97 -13.76
C LEU A 217 4.88 6.24 -14.98
N GLY A 218 3.57 6.14 -14.80
CA GLY A 218 2.60 6.34 -15.87
C GLY A 218 1.18 6.61 -15.39
N PRO A 219 0.26 6.96 -16.32
CA PRO A 219 -1.13 7.26 -15.99
C PRO A 219 -1.90 5.99 -15.64
N GLN A 220 -2.69 6.05 -14.56
CA GLN A 220 -3.60 4.97 -14.15
C GLN A 220 -4.94 5.54 -13.67
N ALA A 221 -6.02 4.85 -13.99
CA ALA A 221 -7.37 5.24 -13.60
C ALA A 221 -7.67 4.85 -12.15
N THR A 222 -8.50 5.66 -11.51
CA THR A 222 -9.19 5.35 -10.25
C THR A 222 -10.61 4.87 -10.53
N ARG A 223 -11.10 3.98 -9.66
CA ARG A 223 -12.45 3.38 -9.69
C ARG A 223 -13.33 3.87 -8.53
N LEU A 224 -12.73 4.06 -7.36
CA LEU A 224 -13.39 4.58 -6.15
C LEU A 224 -12.49 5.61 -5.47
N PHE A 225 -13.11 6.67 -4.99
CA PHE A 225 -12.55 7.64 -4.05
C PHE A 225 -13.08 7.29 -2.64
N TRP A 226 -12.22 7.40 -1.63
CA TRP A 226 -12.56 7.12 -0.23
C TRP A 226 -12.31 8.33 0.66
N ARG A 227 -13.19 8.52 1.64
CA ARG A 227 -13.03 9.43 2.78
C ARG A 227 -13.49 8.72 4.06
N THR A 228 -12.60 8.48 5.01
CA THR A 228 -12.76 7.65 6.21
C THR A 228 -12.67 8.52 7.47
N PRO A 229 -13.68 8.61 8.34
CA PRO A 229 -13.59 9.37 9.59
C PRO A 229 -12.43 8.91 10.49
N LEU A 230 -11.70 9.89 11.01
CA LEU A 230 -10.46 9.68 11.74
C LEU A 230 -10.73 9.33 13.22
N LYS A 231 -11.81 9.88 13.80
CA LYS A 231 -12.37 9.51 15.11
C LYS A 231 -11.34 9.43 16.27
N GLY A 232 -10.41 10.38 16.33
CA GLY A 232 -9.38 10.45 17.37
C GLY A 232 -8.29 9.38 17.31
N ARG A 233 -8.22 8.60 16.21
CA ARG A 233 -7.07 7.73 15.94
C ARG A 233 -5.82 8.60 15.67
N LYS A 234 -4.64 8.10 15.98
CA LYS A 234 -3.40 8.82 15.68
C LYS A 234 -2.90 8.54 14.26
N ILE A 235 -2.15 9.49 13.71
CA ILE A 235 -1.58 9.42 12.35
C ILE A 235 -0.06 9.40 12.42
N TRP A 236 0.59 8.92 11.37
CA TRP A 236 2.03 8.69 11.33
C TRP A 236 2.65 9.62 10.28
N ARG A 237 3.46 10.58 10.73
CA ARG A 237 4.26 11.45 9.86
C ARG A 237 5.52 10.69 9.45
N VAL A 238 5.72 10.53 8.15
CA VAL A 238 6.93 9.95 7.56
C VAL A 238 7.67 11.03 6.80
N ARG A 239 8.90 11.35 7.21
CA ARG A 239 9.76 12.35 6.59
C ARG A 239 11.01 11.70 6.02
N THR A 240 11.38 12.04 4.79
CA THR A 240 12.54 11.47 4.08
C THR A 240 13.75 12.42 4.09
N LYS A 241 14.93 11.91 3.73
CA LYS A 241 16.21 12.64 3.68
C LYS A 241 16.28 13.67 2.55
N THR A 242 15.45 13.57 1.51
CA THR A 242 15.20 14.69 0.57
C THR A 242 14.15 15.69 1.08
N GLY A 243 13.60 15.49 2.28
CA GLY A 243 12.61 16.36 2.91
C GLY A 243 11.17 16.17 2.41
N ARG A 244 10.88 15.09 1.67
CA ARG A 244 9.49 14.71 1.39
C ARG A 244 8.84 14.35 2.71
N GLU A 245 7.59 14.75 2.91
CA GLU A 245 6.83 14.43 4.12
C GLU A 245 5.43 14.00 3.72
N VAL A 246 4.96 12.89 4.28
CA VAL A 246 3.57 12.46 4.15
C VAL A 246 3.08 11.94 5.49
N LYS A 247 1.88 12.36 5.87
CA LYS A 247 1.15 11.78 6.99
C LYS A 247 0.34 10.60 6.45
N VAL A 248 0.24 9.52 7.21
CA VAL A 248 -0.49 8.30 6.83
C VAL A 248 -1.16 7.65 8.05
N SER A 249 -2.01 6.63 7.84
CA SER A 249 -2.36 5.72 8.95
C SER A 249 -1.11 4.92 9.34
N SER A 250 -1.07 4.43 10.58
CA SER A 250 0.03 3.59 11.09
C SER A 250 0.35 2.36 10.25
N GLU A 251 -0.53 1.97 9.32
CA GLU A 251 -0.42 0.73 8.55
C GLU A 251 -0.48 0.91 7.03
N HIS A 252 -0.43 2.15 6.53
CA HIS A 252 -0.30 2.40 5.11
C HIS A 252 1.03 1.83 4.56
N PRO A 253 1.05 1.10 3.42
CA PRO A 253 2.28 0.51 2.88
C PRO A 253 3.07 1.49 1.99
N PHE A 254 4.38 1.58 2.23
CA PHE A 254 5.35 2.24 1.36
C PHE A 254 6.21 1.20 0.65
N LEU A 255 6.52 1.42 -0.63
CA LEU A 255 7.38 0.52 -1.40
C LEU A 255 8.83 0.68 -0.93
N THR A 256 9.44 -0.38 -0.39
CA THR A 256 10.90 -0.43 -0.11
C THR A 256 11.60 -1.27 -1.18
N PRO A 257 12.94 -1.26 -1.28
CA PRO A 257 13.66 -2.08 -2.27
C PRO A 257 13.26 -3.57 -2.22
N SER A 258 13.09 -4.12 -1.02
CA SER A 258 12.63 -5.50 -0.78
C SER A 258 11.09 -5.65 -0.75
N GLY A 259 10.36 -4.79 -1.47
CA GLY A 259 8.89 -4.78 -1.50
C GLY A 259 8.26 -3.87 -0.42
N TRP A 260 6.93 -3.84 -0.35
CA TRP A 260 6.22 -2.86 0.47
C TRP A 260 6.22 -3.21 1.97
N ARG A 261 6.43 -2.19 2.82
CA ARG A 261 6.38 -2.26 4.29
C ARG A 261 5.52 -1.13 4.84
N ARG A 262 4.83 -1.38 5.96
CA ARG A 262 3.89 -0.42 6.58
C ARG A 262 4.61 0.71 7.31
N ALA A 263 3.95 1.86 7.47
CA ALA A 263 4.43 2.99 8.29
C ALA A 263 5.02 2.54 9.65
N ALA A 264 4.23 1.93 10.53
CA ALA A 264 4.70 1.47 11.85
C ALA A 264 5.65 0.24 11.81
N ALA A 265 6.04 -0.23 10.63
CA ALA A 265 7.06 -1.26 10.41
C ALA A 265 8.31 -0.72 9.69
N LEU A 266 8.40 0.60 9.50
CA LEU A 266 9.55 1.33 8.96
C LEU A 266 10.27 2.08 10.09
N GLN A 267 11.56 2.30 9.92
CA GLN A 267 12.42 2.96 10.88
C GLN A 267 13.33 3.98 10.18
N ARG A 268 13.93 4.89 10.97
CA ARG A 268 14.93 5.83 10.48
C ARG A 268 16.08 5.08 9.79
N GLY A 269 16.38 5.46 8.55
CA GLY A 269 17.42 4.84 7.72
C GLY A 269 16.90 3.79 6.73
N ASP A 270 15.69 3.27 6.89
CA ASP A 270 15.01 2.47 5.85
C ASP A 270 14.85 3.28 4.55
N ARG A 271 14.62 2.59 3.44
CA ARG A 271 14.44 3.22 2.12
C ARG A 271 13.05 3.01 1.56
N ILE A 272 12.49 4.05 0.97
CA ILE A 272 11.19 4.03 0.28
C ILE A 272 11.31 4.60 -1.14
N ALA A 273 10.43 4.13 -2.03
CA ALA A 273 10.36 4.59 -3.41
C ALA A 273 9.73 5.98 -3.49
N VAL A 274 10.44 6.88 -4.17
CA VAL A 274 10.00 8.23 -4.49
C VAL A 274 10.21 8.48 -5.99
N PRO A 275 9.40 9.31 -6.66
CA PRO A 275 9.71 9.75 -8.02
C PRO A 275 11.08 10.44 -8.06
N ARG A 276 11.95 9.96 -8.96
CA ARG A 276 13.20 10.61 -9.35
C ARG A 276 12.96 11.55 -10.54
N ARG A 277 12.23 11.07 -11.54
CA ARG A 277 11.77 11.83 -12.71
C ARG A 277 10.27 11.70 -12.84
N ILE A 278 9.60 12.78 -13.23
CA ILE A 278 8.17 12.79 -13.55
C ILE A 278 8.04 13.22 -15.01
N THR A 279 7.87 12.25 -15.92
CA THR A 279 7.77 12.52 -17.35
C THR A 279 6.32 12.75 -17.75
N ILE A 280 5.95 14.00 -18.04
CA ILE A 280 4.59 14.41 -18.41
C ILE A 280 4.68 15.38 -19.59
N VAL A 281 3.87 15.16 -20.62
CA VAL A 281 3.77 16.08 -21.77
C VAL A 281 2.84 17.22 -21.37
N GLY A 282 3.39 18.43 -21.28
CA GLY A 282 2.64 19.66 -21.02
C GLY A 282 2.54 20.55 -22.26
N GLU A 283 1.60 21.49 -22.25
CA GLU A 283 1.32 22.43 -23.35
C GLU A 283 1.19 23.87 -22.84
N SER A 284 1.55 24.86 -23.66
CA SER A 284 1.37 26.29 -23.32
C SER A 284 -0.11 26.61 -23.16
N GLN A 285 -0.49 26.98 -21.93
CA GLN A 285 -1.86 27.11 -21.47
C GLN A 285 -2.44 28.48 -21.85
N PRO A 286 -3.76 28.61 -22.11
CA PRO A 286 -4.40 29.91 -22.27
C PRO A 286 -4.35 30.71 -20.95
N LEU A 287 -4.08 32.02 -21.04
CA LEU A 287 -4.11 32.89 -19.85
C LEU A 287 -5.55 33.33 -19.50
N PRO A 288 -5.87 33.52 -18.22
CA PRO A 288 -7.20 33.98 -17.80
C PRO A 288 -7.56 35.34 -18.41
N ARG A 289 -8.72 35.41 -19.07
CA ARG A 289 -9.26 36.66 -19.63
C ARG A 289 -10.05 37.42 -18.56
N LEU A 290 -9.63 38.66 -18.29
CA LEU A 290 -10.35 39.56 -17.39
C LEU A 290 -11.69 39.97 -17.98
N GLN A 291 -12.73 40.00 -17.14
CA GLN A 291 -14.02 40.58 -17.51
C GLN A 291 -13.96 42.11 -17.36
N LYS A 292 -14.88 42.83 -18.01
CA LYS A 292 -14.94 44.30 -17.92
C LYS A 292 -15.72 44.74 -16.66
N THR A 293 -15.22 44.37 -15.49
CA THR A 293 -15.86 44.59 -14.18
C THR A 293 -15.89 46.06 -13.76
N TYR A 294 -14.85 46.82 -14.11
CA TYR A 294 -14.70 48.23 -13.71
C TYR A 294 -15.29 49.22 -14.73
N GLY A 295 -15.82 50.33 -14.20
CA GLY A 295 -16.49 51.38 -14.97
C GLY A 295 -15.58 52.16 -15.93
N ARG A 296 -16.21 53.05 -16.72
CA ARG A 296 -15.67 53.75 -17.91
C ARG A 296 -14.44 54.66 -17.71
N THR A 297 -13.77 54.66 -16.56
CA THR A 297 -12.71 55.61 -16.19
C THR A 297 -11.27 55.09 -16.27
N SER A 298 -11.03 53.77 -16.41
CA SER A 298 -9.67 53.27 -16.72
C SER A 298 -9.41 53.34 -18.22
N THR A 299 -8.54 54.27 -18.64
CA THR A 299 -8.17 54.47 -20.05
C THR A 299 -7.06 53.54 -20.54
N LEU A 300 -6.24 53.00 -19.63
CA LEU A 300 -5.30 51.91 -19.94
C LEU A 300 -5.94 50.57 -19.57
N TRP A 301 -5.83 49.60 -20.48
CA TRP A 301 -6.14 48.19 -20.23
C TRP A 301 -4.84 47.42 -20.14
N LEU A 302 -4.75 46.52 -19.16
CA LEU A 302 -3.68 45.54 -19.00
C LEU A 302 -3.52 44.76 -20.31
N MET A 303 -2.32 44.79 -20.90
CA MET A 303 -2.01 43.83 -21.96
C MET A 303 -1.89 42.44 -21.34
N LEU A 304 -2.35 41.41 -22.04
CA LEU A 304 -2.19 40.02 -21.62
C LEU A 304 -1.87 39.18 -22.85
N PRO A 305 -0.80 38.36 -22.82
CA PRO A 305 -0.57 37.35 -23.84
C PRO A 305 -1.77 36.37 -23.92
N GLU A 306 -2.03 35.79 -25.09
CA GLU A 306 -3.12 34.80 -25.23
C GLU A 306 -2.83 33.49 -24.48
N LYS A 307 -1.56 33.15 -24.35
CA LYS A 307 -1.04 31.93 -23.73
C LYS A 307 0.15 32.21 -22.82
N THR A 308 0.47 31.25 -21.97
CA THR A 308 1.73 31.19 -21.24
C THR A 308 2.93 31.10 -22.19
N SER A 309 4.11 31.45 -21.69
CA SER A 309 5.37 31.38 -22.41
C SER A 309 6.55 31.35 -21.44
N PRO A 310 7.77 30.98 -21.87
CA PRO A 310 8.97 31.06 -21.05
C PRO A 310 9.25 32.48 -20.50
N ASP A 311 8.95 33.54 -21.26
CA ASP A 311 9.08 34.93 -20.79
C ASP A 311 8.07 35.28 -19.70
N PHE A 312 6.80 34.89 -19.87
CA PHE A 312 5.75 35.06 -18.86
C PHE A 312 6.12 34.34 -17.55
N TRP A 313 6.58 33.10 -17.64
CA TRP A 313 6.94 32.33 -16.47
C TRP A 313 8.25 32.79 -15.82
N ARG A 314 9.23 33.29 -16.58
CA ARG A 314 10.42 33.93 -16.02
C ARG A 314 10.05 35.19 -15.22
N TRP A 315 9.14 36.02 -15.75
CA TRP A 315 8.59 37.17 -15.02
C TRP A 315 7.88 36.74 -13.72
N MET A 316 7.02 35.73 -13.79
CA MET A 316 6.32 35.18 -12.62
C MET A 316 7.30 34.58 -11.60
N GLY A 317 8.41 33.97 -12.06
CA GLY A 317 9.52 33.50 -11.24
C GLY A 317 10.18 34.64 -10.45
N TYR A 318 10.50 35.76 -11.11
CA TYR A 318 11.02 36.96 -10.44
C TYR A 318 10.05 37.51 -9.40
N PHE A 319 8.74 37.55 -9.69
CA PHE A 319 7.75 38.01 -8.73
C PHE A 319 7.55 37.02 -7.57
N MET A 320 7.59 35.71 -7.83
CA MET A 320 7.58 34.69 -6.77
C MET A 320 8.83 34.73 -5.90
N ALA A 321 9.98 35.17 -6.41
CA ALA A 321 11.13 35.53 -5.60
C ALA A 321 10.89 36.84 -4.80
N GLY A 322 11.13 38.00 -5.43
CA GLY A 322 11.23 39.30 -4.75
C GLY A 322 9.94 40.09 -4.56
N GLY A 323 8.80 39.62 -5.07
CA GLY A 323 7.54 40.37 -5.13
C GLY A 323 6.63 40.22 -3.90
N TRP A 324 5.77 41.21 -3.66
CA TRP A 324 4.59 41.10 -2.78
C TRP A 324 3.44 42.01 -3.28
N MET A 325 2.19 41.60 -3.03
CA MET A 325 0.98 42.28 -3.50
C MET A 325 0.15 42.77 -2.30
N GLN A 326 -0.23 44.05 -2.30
CA GLN A 326 -0.95 44.69 -1.21
C GLN A 326 -2.13 45.55 -1.73
N PRO A 327 -3.38 45.21 -1.37
CA PRO A 327 -4.53 46.08 -1.61
C PRO A 327 -4.38 47.43 -0.90
N MET A 328 -4.73 48.51 -1.60
CA MET A 328 -4.75 49.89 -1.15
C MET A 328 -6.19 50.42 -1.24
N LYS A 329 -6.45 51.66 -0.79
CA LYS A 329 -7.83 52.22 -0.75
C LYS A 329 -8.57 52.26 -2.09
N THR A 330 -7.83 52.36 -3.20
CA THR A 330 -8.39 52.59 -4.56
C THR A 330 -7.65 51.82 -5.67
N THR A 331 -6.65 51.01 -5.32
CA THR A 331 -5.82 50.23 -6.26
C THR A 331 -5.17 49.06 -5.53
N CYS A 332 -4.46 48.19 -6.24
CA CYS A 332 -3.58 47.19 -5.64
C CYS A 332 -2.13 47.47 -6.02
N ARG A 333 -1.24 47.52 -5.02
CA ARG A 333 0.19 47.78 -5.23
C ARG A 333 0.97 46.48 -5.30
N PHE A 334 1.66 46.29 -6.42
CA PHE A 334 2.63 45.25 -6.64
C PHE A 334 4.00 45.83 -6.33
N TRP A 335 4.62 45.36 -5.25
CA TRP A 335 5.99 45.69 -4.89
C TRP A 335 6.93 44.57 -5.35
N TRP A 336 8.17 44.91 -5.67
CA TRP A 336 9.23 43.96 -6.00
C TRP A 336 10.60 44.54 -5.65
N SER A 337 11.52 43.73 -5.12
CA SER A 337 12.87 44.18 -4.80
C SER A 337 13.93 43.19 -5.29
N ASN A 338 14.98 43.73 -5.92
CA ASN A 338 16.19 42.97 -6.29
C ASN A 338 17.40 43.90 -6.39
N GLY A 339 18.61 43.36 -6.18
CA GLY A 339 19.87 44.11 -6.21
C GLY A 339 20.79 43.83 -7.40
N ASP A 340 20.39 42.98 -8.35
CA ASP A 340 21.15 42.71 -9.58
C ASP A 340 20.56 43.51 -10.77
N PRO A 341 21.30 44.48 -11.35
CA PRO A 341 20.77 45.32 -12.43
C PRO A 341 20.31 44.55 -13.67
N ALA A 342 20.91 43.39 -13.96
CA ALA A 342 20.48 42.57 -15.11
C ALA A 342 19.12 41.90 -14.88
N ILE A 343 18.77 41.65 -13.61
CA ILE A 343 17.45 41.13 -13.21
C ILE A 343 16.43 42.27 -13.14
N GLN A 344 16.82 43.45 -12.63
CA GLN A 344 15.99 44.65 -12.64
C GLN A 344 15.55 45.01 -14.07
N GLN A 345 16.49 45.05 -15.01
CA GLN A 345 16.20 45.40 -16.42
C GLN A 345 15.23 44.41 -17.07
N ASP A 346 15.51 43.10 -17.01
CA ASP A 346 14.63 42.07 -17.61
C ASP A 346 13.24 42.05 -16.93
N PHE A 347 13.14 42.28 -15.62
CA PHE A 347 11.85 42.41 -14.94
C PHE A 347 11.05 43.63 -15.42
N ILE A 348 11.70 44.79 -15.61
CA ILE A 348 11.06 46.02 -16.11
C ILE A 348 10.64 45.85 -17.58
N GLU A 349 11.51 45.29 -18.43
CA GLU A 349 11.24 45.02 -19.83
C GLU A 349 10.08 44.03 -20.02
N LEU A 350 10.08 42.91 -19.29
CA LEU A 350 8.99 41.94 -19.27
C LEU A 350 7.68 42.55 -18.73
N THR A 351 7.75 43.39 -17.68
CA THR A 351 6.54 44.05 -17.15
C THR A 351 5.91 44.99 -18.20
N ARG A 352 6.74 45.69 -18.96
CA ARG A 352 6.29 46.58 -20.04
C ARG A 352 5.79 45.81 -21.27
N SER A 353 6.48 44.76 -21.70
CA SER A 353 6.17 44.04 -22.95
C SER A 353 4.97 43.09 -22.79
N LEU A 354 4.87 42.38 -21.66
CA LEU A 354 3.76 41.46 -21.40
C LEU A 354 2.48 42.20 -20.99
N PHE A 355 2.60 43.25 -20.15
CA PHE A 355 1.46 43.86 -19.47
C PHE A 355 1.17 45.32 -19.82
N GLY A 356 2.09 46.01 -20.51
CA GLY A 356 1.95 47.44 -20.81
C GLY A 356 2.12 48.36 -19.60
N LEU A 357 2.55 47.83 -18.45
CA LEU A 357 2.68 48.57 -17.19
C LEU A 357 4.06 49.22 -17.06
N THR A 358 4.08 50.44 -16.53
CA THR A 358 5.31 51.16 -16.17
C THR A 358 5.69 50.84 -14.72
N VAL A 359 6.92 50.35 -14.52
CA VAL A 359 7.48 50.08 -13.19
C VAL A 359 8.12 51.36 -12.63
N THR A 360 7.77 51.73 -11.40
CA THR A 360 8.32 52.88 -10.67
C THR A 360 9.40 52.41 -9.68
N GLN A 361 10.63 52.91 -9.83
CA GLN A 361 11.71 52.73 -8.84
C GLN A 361 11.52 53.69 -7.66
N ARG A 362 11.84 53.28 -6.43
CA ARG A 362 11.83 54.17 -5.26
C ARG A 362 13.07 55.08 -5.22
N PRO A 363 12.93 56.42 -5.15
CA PRO A 363 14.07 57.33 -5.02
C PRO A 363 14.88 57.11 -3.73
N ASP A 364 14.23 56.71 -2.63
CA ASP A 364 14.88 56.43 -1.34
C ASP A 364 15.51 55.02 -1.26
N LYS A 365 15.19 54.13 -2.21
CA LYS A 365 15.61 52.73 -2.22
C LYS A 365 15.69 52.19 -3.66
N PRO A 366 16.80 52.39 -4.39
CA PRO A 366 16.88 52.06 -5.82
C PRO A 366 16.70 50.56 -6.16
N ASN A 367 16.78 49.66 -5.19
CA ASN A 367 16.48 48.24 -5.38
C ASN A 367 14.97 47.92 -5.33
N ASP A 368 14.18 48.77 -4.68
CA ASP A 368 12.74 48.60 -4.47
C ASP A 368 11.96 49.26 -5.62
N HIS A 369 11.10 48.47 -6.25
CA HIS A 369 10.29 48.82 -7.40
C HIS A 369 8.81 48.56 -7.11
N TYR A 370 7.90 49.27 -7.77
CA TYR A 370 6.47 48.99 -7.68
C TYR A 370 5.67 49.44 -8.91
N PHE A 371 4.47 48.89 -9.05
CA PHE A 371 3.42 49.41 -9.92
C PHE A 371 2.05 49.22 -9.26
N ASP A 372 1.04 49.99 -9.68
CA ASP A 372 -0.32 49.95 -9.14
C ASP A 372 -1.30 49.49 -10.23
N SER A 373 -2.07 48.42 -9.99
CA SER A 373 -3.08 47.92 -10.93
C SER A 373 -4.11 47.00 -10.26
N LEU A 374 -5.39 47.34 -10.38
CA LEU A 374 -6.51 46.45 -10.00
C LEU A 374 -6.67 45.27 -10.95
N GLN A 375 -6.52 45.51 -12.27
CA GLN A 375 -6.62 44.47 -13.29
C GLN A 375 -5.55 43.38 -13.10
N MET A 376 -4.37 43.76 -12.61
CA MET A 376 -3.32 42.79 -12.28
C MET A 376 -3.64 42.00 -10.99
N GLN A 377 -4.40 42.57 -10.04
CA GLN A 377 -4.92 41.81 -8.89
C GLN A 377 -5.94 40.76 -9.36
N GLU A 378 -6.95 41.16 -10.16
CA GLU A 378 -7.93 40.23 -10.75
C GLU A 378 -7.23 39.10 -11.51
N PHE A 379 -6.16 39.41 -12.26
CA PHE A 379 -5.36 38.43 -12.99
C PHE A 379 -4.58 37.47 -12.08
N PHE A 380 -4.00 37.97 -10.99
CA PHE A 380 -3.32 37.14 -9.99
C PHE A 380 -4.31 36.22 -9.25
N GLU A 381 -5.47 36.73 -8.88
CA GLU A 381 -6.56 35.95 -8.27
C GLU A 381 -7.07 34.86 -9.23
N ALA A 382 -7.22 35.17 -10.52
CA ALA A 382 -7.56 34.19 -11.55
C ALA A 382 -6.46 33.13 -11.81
N LEU A 383 -5.21 33.39 -11.41
CA LEU A 383 -4.10 32.43 -11.39
C LEU A 383 -3.97 31.69 -10.04
N GLY A 384 -4.88 31.93 -9.08
CA GLY A 384 -4.88 31.31 -7.75
C GLY A 384 -3.96 31.98 -6.72
N LEU A 385 -3.54 33.23 -6.95
CA LEU A 385 -2.64 34.00 -6.09
C LEU A 385 -3.38 35.19 -5.43
N ASN A 386 -4.17 34.89 -4.40
CA ASN A 386 -5.02 35.88 -3.74
C ASN A 386 -4.26 37.01 -3.02
N ALA A 387 -4.86 38.20 -2.97
CA ALA A 387 -4.33 39.33 -2.22
C ALA A 387 -4.74 39.30 -0.72
N PRO A 388 -3.89 39.76 0.22
CA PRO A 388 -2.51 40.22 0.04
C PRO A 388 -1.51 39.04 -0.08
N LEU A 389 -0.69 39.05 -1.12
CA LEU A 389 0.30 38.01 -1.38
C LEU A 389 1.65 38.37 -0.73
N ASN A 390 2.09 37.56 0.22
CA ASN A 390 3.30 37.76 1.01
C ASN A 390 4.17 36.49 1.04
N ALA A 391 5.40 36.59 1.56
CA ALA A 391 6.38 35.50 1.52
C ALA A 391 5.91 34.16 2.13
N GLY A 392 4.94 34.17 3.06
CA GLY A 392 4.34 32.95 3.62
C GLY A 392 3.17 32.39 2.81
N THR A 393 2.44 33.23 2.05
CA THR A 393 1.24 32.83 1.29
C THR A 393 1.52 32.49 -0.18
N LYS A 394 2.73 32.75 -0.70
CA LYS A 394 3.12 32.37 -2.07
C LYS A 394 2.98 30.86 -2.32
N ALA A 395 2.58 30.52 -3.53
CA ALA A 395 2.51 29.16 -4.07
C ALA A 395 2.85 29.21 -5.57
N VAL A 396 3.12 28.07 -6.19
CA VAL A 396 3.16 27.94 -7.65
C VAL A 396 1.72 28.05 -8.19
N PRO A 397 1.44 28.93 -9.17
CA PRO A 397 0.14 28.96 -9.86
C PRO A 397 -0.20 27.60 -10.48
N PRO A 398 -1.41 27.04 -10.27
CA PRO A 398 -1.74 25.69 -10.73
C PRO A 398 -1.53 25.45 -12.23
N LEU A 399 -1.67 26.51 -13.03
CA LEU A 399 -1.48 26.52 -14.49
C LEU A 399 -0.07 26.04 -14.91
N LEU A 400 0.98 26.34 -14.13
CA LEU A 400 2.36 25.97 -14.46
C LEU A 400 2.58 24.46 -14.48
N PHE A 401 1.82 23.70 -13.68
CA PHE A 401 1.98 22.24 -13.62
C PHE A 401 1.52 21.54 -14.92
N LEU A 402 0.69 22.20 -15.73
CA LEU A 402 0.23 21.74 -17.04
C LEU A 402 1.14 22.19 -18.20
N CYS A 403 2.07 23.10 -17.95
CA CYS A 403 2.94 23.70 -18.96
C CYS A 403 4.10 22.75 -19.35
N PRO A 404 4.74 22.97 -20.51
CA PRO A 404 5.92 22.20 -20.93
C PRO A 404 7.14 22.47 -20.04
N ASP A 405 8.15 21.60 -20.15
CA ASP A 405 9.31 21.60 -19.26
C ASP A 405 10.23 22.82 -19.44
N ASP A 406 10.21 23.52 -20.58
CA ASP A 406 10.94 24.76 -20.81
C ASP A 406 10.27 25.97 -20.12
N GLU A 407 8.93 26.04 -20.11
CA GLU A 407 8.17 26.99 -19.30
C GLU A 407 8.42 26.78 -17.80
N ILE A 408 8.49 25.53 -17.34
CA ILE A 408 8.87 25.16 -15.97
C ILE A 408 10.32 25.57 -15.67
N ALA A 409 11.25 25.32 -16.57
CA ALA A 409 12.65 25.74 -16.43
C ALA A 409 12.77 27.27 -16.34
N ALA A 410 11.99 28.02 -17.13
CA ALA A 410 12.00 29.47 -17.12
C ALA A 410 11.45 30.07 -15.82
N PHE A 411 10.37 29.50 -15.25
CA PHE A 411 9.89 29.86 -13.90
C PHE A 411 10.97 29.63 -12.84
N LEU A 412 11.56 28.43 -12.82
CA LEU A 412 12.60 28.06 -11.86
C LEU A 412 13.85 28.95 -12.00
N GLN A 413 14.25 29.27 -13.24
CA GLN A 413 15.34 30.20 -13.52
C GLN A 413 15.06 31.58 -12.93
N GLY A 414 13.88 32.18 -13.22
CA GLY A 414 13.50 33.48 -12.67
C GLY A 414 13.46 33.50 -11.13
N TYR A 415 12.91 32.44 -10.54
CA TYR A 415 12.85 32.29 -9.08
C TYR A 415 14.26 32.18 -8.45
N PHE A 416 15.17 31.41 -9.04
CA PHE A 416 16.54 31.26 -8.52
C PHE A 416 17.43 32.46 -8.80
N ASP A 417 17.27 33.14 -9.95
CA ASP A 417 17.92 34.42 -10.22
C ASP A 417 17.50 35.45 -9.17
N GLY A 418 16.21 35.49 -8.81
CA GLY A 418 15.71 36.35 -7.74
C GLY A 418 16.34 36.00 -6.38
N ASP A 419 16.04 34.81 -5.84
CA ASP A 419 16.19 34.52 -4.40
C ASP A 419 17.26 33.46 -4.05
N ALA A 420 17.75 32.67 -5.02
CA ALA A 420 18.72 31.61 -4.72
C ALA A 420 20.15 32.14 -4.51
N GLY A 421 20.82 31.61 -3.49
CA GLY A 421 22.27 31.69 -3.33
C GLY A 421 22.99 30.54 -4.03
N VAL A 422 24.20 30.77 -4.51
CA VAL A 422 25.11 29.71 -5.00
C VAL A 422 26.35 29.70 -4.11
N GLY A 423 26.48 28.67 -3.27
CA GLY A 423 27.54 28.57 -2.27
C GLY A 423 28.83 27.97 -2.85
N PRO A 424 30.02 28.47 -2.45
CA PRO A 424 31.30 28.20 -3.15
C PRO A 424 31.78 26.74 -3.09
N ARG A 425 31.18 25.91 -2.23
CA ARG A 425 31.41 24.46 -2.17
C ARG A 425 30.12 23.64 -2.01
N SER A 426 28.97 24.30 -1.84
CA SER A 426 27.72 23.66 -1.42
C SER A 426 26.66 23.56 -2.51
N GLY A 427 26.70 24.35 -3.58
CA GLY A 427 25.68 24.32 -4.64
C GLY A 427 24.61 25.40 -4.51
N LEU A 428 23.51 25.23 -5.25
CA LEU A 428 22.38 26.15 -5.28
C LEU A 428 21.47 25.91 -4.07
N HIS A 429 21.04 26.98 -3.41
CA HIS A 429 20.15 26.95 -2.26
C HIS A 429 19.22 28.17 -2.26
N VAL A 430 17.96 27.99 -1.88
CA VAL A 430 16.95 29.06 -1.78
C VAL A 430 16.10 28.83 -0.54
N VAL A 431 15.61 29.90 0.11
CA VAL A 431 14.95 29.83 1.42
C VAL A 431 13.62 30.56 1.37
N THR A 432 12.52 29.85 1.61
CA THR A 432 11.15 30.41 1.55
C THR A 432 10.39 30.17 2.84
N LYS A 433 9.46 31.08 3.17
CA LYS A 433 8.52 30.92 4.29
C LYS A 433 7.32 30.02 3.93
N SER A 434 7.08 29.77 2.65
CA SER A 434 6.01 28.88 2.20
C SER A 434 6.52 27.45 1.99
N ALA A 435 6.23 26.57 2.94
CA ALA A 435 6.50 25.13 2.84
C ALA A 435 5.75 24.48 1.66
N ARG A 436 4.62 25.06 1.23
CA ARG A 436 3.89 24.64 0.02
C ARG A 436 4.70 24.98 -1.23
N LEU A 437 5.11 26.24 -1.40
CA LEU A 437 5.97 26.67 -2.51
C LEU A 437 7.25 25.83 -2.58
N ALA A 438 7.87 25.51 -1.44
CA ALA A 438 9.06 24.65 -1.41
C ALA A 438 8.80 23.22 -1.91
N SER A 439 7.65 22.64 -1.58
CA SER A 439 7.26 21.30 -2.02
C SER A 439 6.86 21.29 -3.50
N GLN A 440 6.18 22.34 -3.97
CA GLN A 440 5.85 22.55 -5.37
C GLN A 440 7.10 22.77 -6.24
N ILE A 441 8.10 23.53 -5.77
CA ILE A 441 9.39 23.67 -6.45
C ILE A 441 10.15 22.34 -6.49
N GLN A 442 10.11 21.54 -5.43
CA GLN A 442 10.68 20.19 -5.44
C GLN A 442 10.00 19.30 -6.50
N TYR A 443 8.68 19.40 -6.67
CA TYR A 443 7.93 18.73 -7.75
C TYR A 443 8.33 19.23 -9.15
N LEU A 444 8.43 20.54 -9.36
CA LEU A 444 8.88 21.12 -10.65
C LEU A 444 10.32 20.72 -11.00
N LEU A 445 11.21 20.59 -10.01
CA LEU A 445 12.56 20.06 -10.22
C LEU A 445 12.52 18.56 -10.59
N ASN A 446 11.61 17.78 -10.00
CA ASN A 446 11.39 16.38 -10.35
C ASN A 446 10.79 16.19 -11.77
N ARG A 447 10.01 17.14 -12.31
CA ARG A 447 9.65 17.16 -13.75
C ARG A 447 10.91 17.20 -14.62
N LEU A 448 11.82 18.13 -14.31
CA LEU A 448 13.14 18.24 -14.96
C LEU A 448 14.14 17.11 -14.58
N GLY A 449 13.71 16.06 -13.88
CA GLY A 449 14.56 14.92 -13.48
C GLY A 449 15.63 15.25 -12.42
N VAL A 450 15.51 16.39 -11.74
CA VAL A 450 16.43 16.92 -10.71
C VAL A 450 15.90 16.61 -9.31
N VAL A 451 16.65 15.84 -8.52
CA VAL A 451 16.27 15.51 -7.14
C VAL A 451 16.71 16.62 -6.19
N ALA A 452 15.81 17.55 -5.93
CA ALA A 452 16.01 18.60 -4.93
C ALA A 452 15.88 18.07 -3.49
N PHE A 453 16.62 18.69 -2.57
CA PHE A 453 16.57 18.41 -1.13
C PHE A 453 15.90 19.58 -0.41
N LYS A 454 14.91 19.29 0.44
CA LYS A 454 14.18 20.26 1.26
C LYS A 454 14.55 20.05 2.73
N ARG A 455 14.76 21.12 3.49
CA ARG A 455 14.98 21.07 4.95
C ARG A 455 14.33 22.25 5.66
N GLU A 456 13.89 22.04 6.88
CA GLU A 456 13.52 23.12 7.79
C GLU A 456 14.76 23.77 8.41
N ARG A 457 14.67 25.06 8.71
CA ARG A 457 15.72 25.82 9.39
C ARG A 457 15.11 26.98 10.18
N TRP A 458 15.77 27.38 11.25
CA TRP A 458 15.42 28.64 11.90
C TRP A 458 15.73 29.83 11.00
N SER A 459 14.79 30.78 10.97
CA SER A 459 14.99 32.08 10.35
C SER A 459 16.06 32.90 11.06
N ARG A 460 16.60 33.90 10.38
CA ARG A 460 17.36 34.97 11.05
C ARG A 460 16.35 35.91 11.70
N ALA A 461 16.28 35.90 13.02
CA ALA A 461 15.49 36.87 13.78
C ALA A 461 15.89 38.30 13.41
N LYS A 462 14.91 39.18 13.22
CA LYS A 462 15.14 40.63 13.25
C LYS A 462 15.07 41.12 14.71
N PRO A 463 15.64 42.28 15.05
CA PRO A 463 15.43 42.88 16.36
C PRO A 463 13.92 43.05 16.64
N GLY A 464 13.42 42.39 17.69
CA GLY A 464 11.99 42.40 18.04
C GLY A 464 11.09 41.38 17.32
N GLU A 465 11.63 40.51 16.46
CA GLU A 465 10.86 39.41 15.84
C GLU A 465 11.30 38.04 16.37
N ASP A 466 10.34 37.20 16.75
CA ASP A 466 10.59 35.79 17.07
C ASP A 466 11.10 35.00 15.86
N ARG A 467 11.85 33.92 16.14
CA ARG A 467 12.32 33.00 15.09
C ARG A 467 11.15 32.17 14.57
N CYS A 468 11.00 32.12 13.26
CA CYS A 468 10.09 31.21 12.57
C CYS A 468 10.89 30.10 11.88
N TRP A 469 10.19 29.05 11.46
CA TRP A 469 10.75 28.03 10.58
C TRP A 469 10.66 28.48 9.12
N ASP A 470 11.82 28.67 8.48
CA ASP A 470 11.91 28.82 7.04
C ASP A 470 12.22 27.45 6.41
N THR A 471 11.82 27.23 5.15
CA THR A 471 12.15 26.03 4.38
C THR A 471 13.27 26.34 3.38
N GLU A 472 14.40 25.64 3.49
CA GLU A 472 15.50 25.71 2.51
C GLU A 472 15.40 24.55 1.51
N ILE A 473 15.38 24.91 0.22
CA ILE A 473 15.52 23.98 -0.91
C ILE A 473 16.98 24.04 -1.36
N SER A 474 17.56 22.93 -1.79
CA SER A 474 18.92 22.91 -2.33
C SER A 474 19.12 21.86 -3.43
N VAL A 475 19.97 22.21 -4.40
CA VAL A 475 20.36 21.36 -5.53
C VAL A 475 21.88 21.33 -5.63
N TYR A 476 22.44 20.13 -5.57
CA TYR A 476 23.87 19.93 -5.37
C TYR A 476 24.37 18.54 -5.80
N GLY A 477 25.65 18.47 -6.22
CA GLY A 477 26.23 17.25 -6.78
C GLY A 477 25.82 17.06 -8.24
N ASP A 478 25.51 15.82 -8.64
CA ASP A 478 25.07 15.50 -10.01
C ASP A 478 23.74 16.19 -10.36
N GLU A 479 22.85 16.37 -9.38
CA GLU A 479 21.58 17.10 -9.54
C GLU A 479 21.79 18.56 -10.01
N LEU A 480 22.93 19.18 -9.66
CA LEU A 480 23.29 20.52 -10.16
C LEU A 480 23.82 20.48 -11.60
N VAL A 481 24.42 19.36 -12.02
CA VAL A 481 24.81 19.14 -13.42
C VAL A 481 23.54 18.98 -14.27
N SER A 482 22.60 18.14 -13.84
CA SER A 482 21.28 18.00 -14.49
C SER A 482 20.53 19.34 -14.55
N LEU A 483 20.43 20.08 -13.45
CA LEU A 483 19.79 21.41 -13.44
C LEU A 483 20.45 22.39 -14.44
N SER A 484 21.78 22.35 -14.59
CA SER A 484 22.51 23.20 -15.55
C SER A 484 22.27 22.85 -17.02
N GLN A 485 21.58 21.74 -17.33
CA GLN A 485 21.11 21.42 -18.68
C GLN A 485 19.80 22.18 -19.02
N HIS A 486 19.03 22.60 -18.02
CA HIS A 486 17.72 23.23 -18.19
C HIS A 486 17.72 24.75 -17.94
N ILE A 487 18.56 25.28 -17.03
CA ILE A 487 18.56 26.71 -16.66
C ILE A 487 19.92 27.40 -16.82
N ARG A 488 19.89 28.72 -17.12
CA ARG A 488 21.04 29.62 -17.12
C ARG A 488 20.68 30.92 -16.41
N LEU A 489 21.21 31.10 -15.21
CA LEU A 489 20.95 32.29 -14.38
C LEU A 489 21.48 33.55 -15.08
N ARG A 490 20.64 34.59 -15.18
CA ARG A 490 21.02 35.92 -15.67
C ARG A 490 22.07 36.59 -14.80
N SER A 491 22.03 36.35 -13.48
CA SER A 491 23.05 36.90 -12.58
C SER A 491 24.41 36.28 -12.87
N ALA A 492 25.25 37.02 -13.60
CA ALA A 492 26.55 36.55 -14.09
C ALA A 492 27.53 36.14 -12.97
N HIS A 493 27.28 36.53 -11.72
CA HIS A 493 28.02 36.02 -10.55
C HIS A 493 27.49 34.68 -10.06
N LYS A 494 26.16 34.49 -10.03
CA LYS A 494 25.54 33.19 -9.68
C LYS A 494 25.89 32.13 -10.73
N GLN A 495 25.75 32.45 -12.03
CA GLN A 495 26.02 31.51 -13.12
C GLN A 495 27.47 31.03 -13.13
N ARG A 496 28.47 31.93 -13.08
CA ARG A 496 29.90 31.56 -13.01
C ARG A 496 30.24 30.67 -11.80
N ARG A 497 29.48 30.74 -10.70
CA ARG A 497 29.63 29.80 -9.58
C ARG A 497 29.04 28.42 -9.89
N ILE A 498 27.90 28.34 -10.57
CA ILE A 498 27.31 27.07 -11.05
C ILE A 498 28.27 26.40 -12.03
N ASP A 499 28.74 27.11 -13.06
CA ASP A 499 29.64 26.56 -14.08
C ASP A 499 30.93 26.00 -13.45
N ARG A 500 31.52 26.73 -12.49
CA ARG A 500 32.71 26.27 -11.74
C ARG A 500 32.44 25.02 -10.90
N LEU A 501 31.23 24.86 -10.35
CA LEU A 501 30.83 23.67 -9.59
C LEU A 501 30.55 22.47 -10.51
N VAL A 502 29.90 22.71 -11.66
CA VAL A 502 29.60 21.70 -12.69
C VAL A 502 30.89 21.16 -13.30
N ALA A 503 31.79 22.03 -13.77
CA ALA A 503 33.09 21.63 -14.31
C ALA A 503 33.95 20.88 -13.26
N ARG A 504 33.98 21.35 -12.01
CA ARG A 504 34.65 20.64 -10.90
C ARG A 504 34.01 19.27 -10.62
N ARG A 505 32.70 19.12 -10.82
CA ARG A 505 31.98 17.86 -10.61
C ARG A 505 32.28 16.87 -11.72
N GLN A 506 32.24 17.31 -12.98
CA GLN A 506 32.55 16.50 -14.17
C GLN A 506 34.02 16.03 -14.17
N ALA A 507 34.97 16.87 -13.73
CA ALA A 507 36.37 16.47 -13.56
C ALA A 507 36.64 15.57 -12.33
N GLY A 508 35.63 15.30 -11.50
CA GLY A 508 35.78 14.61 -10.22
C GLY A 508 35.65 13.09 -10.32
N LYS A 509 36.76 12.35 -10.11
CA LYS A 509 36.80 10.87 -10.16
C LYS A 509 35.97 10.10 -9.09
N ARG A 510 35.21 10.78 -8.22
CA ARG A 510 34.37 10.14 -7.18
C ARG A 510 32.89 10.14 -7.59
N PRO A 511 32.21 8.97 -7.66
CA PRO A 511 30.76 8.89 -7.84
C PRO A 511 29.96 9.66 -6.76
N SER A 512 28.68 9.93 -7.02
CA SER A 512 27.76 10.48 -6.01
C SER A 512 27.32 9.40 -5.02
N ASP A 513 27.19 9.76 -3.75
CA ASP A 513 26.69 8.89 -2.67
C ASP A 513 25.15 8.95 -2.52
N ARG A 514 24.47 9.73 -3.37
CA ARG A 514 23.04 10.09 -3.19
C ARG A 514 22.12 9.14 -3.93
N ASP A 515 22.17 9.13 -5.26
CA ASP A 515 21.37 8.23 -6.10
C ASP A 515 22.01 6.83 -6.16
N THR A 516 22.02 6.19 -4.99
CA THR A 516 22.59 4.86 -4.76
C THR A 516 21.49 3.81 -4.78
N ILE A 517 21.71 2.74 -5.52
CA ILE A 517 20.79 1.61 -5.59
C ILE A 517 21.23 0.56 -4.56
N PRO A 518 20.31 -0.15 -3.89
CA PRO A 518 20.64 -1.29 -3.03
C PRO A 518 20.26 -2.62 -3.72
N PRO A 519 20.98 -3.07 -4.76
CA PRO A 519 20.80 -4.42 -5.27
C PRO A 519 21.23 -5.43 -4.19
N GLU A 520 20.57 -6.58 -4.15
CA GLU A 520 20.94 -7.61 -3.17
C GLU A 520 22.17 -8.40 -3.70
N PRO A 521 23.26 -8.56 -2.91
CA PRO A 521 24.54 -9.07 -3.40
C PRO A 521 24.47 -10.45 -4.05
N GLU A 522 23.79 -11.40 -3.41
CA GLU A 522 23.64 -12.77 -3.91
C GLU A 522 22.83 -12.82 -5.20
N LEU A 523 21.85 -11.92 -5.34
CA LEU A 523 21.03 -11.77 -6.54
C LEU A 523 21.86 -11.18 -7.69
N PHE A 524 22.70 -10.16 -7.41
CA PHE A 524 23.65 -9.63 -8.39
C PHE A 524 24.68 -10.69 -8.82
N ARG A 525 25.24 -11.45 -7.87
CA ARG A 525 26.16 -12.56 -8.13
C ARG A 525 25.51 -13.62 -9.02
N THR A 526 24.29 -14.02 -8.70
CA THR A 526 23.53 -15.04 -9.47
C THR A 526 23.32 -14.62 -10.93
N VAL A 527 22.95 -13.35 -11.19
CA VAL A 527 22.82 -12.85 -12.57
C VAL A 527 24.17 -12.82 -13.28
N ARG A 528 25.23 -12.35 -12.60
CA ARG A 528 26.58 -12.29 -13.16
C ARG A 528 27.10 -13.69 -13.52
N GLU A 529 27.00 -14.65 -12.61
CA GLU A 529 27.59 -15.99 -12.76
C GLU A 529 26.77 -16.89 -13.67
N GLY A 530 25.45 -16.72 -13.70
CA GLY A 530 24.61 -17.38 -14.70
C GLY A 530 24.93 -16.96 -16.14
N LEU A 531 25.36 -15.70 -16.36
CA LEU A 531 25.84 -15.18 -17.66
C LEU A 531 27.33 -15.49 -17.90
N GLU A 532 27.91 -16.43 -17.15
CA GLU A 532 29.33 -16.84 -17.20
C GLU A 532 30.35 -15.70 -16.99
N PHE A 533 29.91 -14.51 -16.53
CA PHE A 533 30.81 -13.38 -16.27
C PHE A 533 31.66 -13.62 -15.01
N THR A 534 32.95 -13.86 -15.18
CA THR A 534 33.95 -13.65 -14.12
C THR A 534 34.02 -12.17 -13.72
N HIS A 535 34.49 -11.86 -12.49
CA HIS A 535 34.65 -10.47 -12.02
C HIS A 535 35.37 -9.58 -13.04
N SER A 536 36.47 -10.05 -13.64
CA SER A 536 37.27 -9.32 -14.64
C SER A 536 36.53 -9.13 -15.97
N SER A 537 35.87 -10.16 -16.50
CA SER A 537 35.16 -10.12 -17.79
C SER A 537 33.98 -9.12 -17.83
N THR A 538 33.47 -8.68 -16.67
CA THR A 538 32.45 -7.62 -16.59
C THR A 538 32.94 -6.25 -17.03
N GLY A 539 34.26 -6.03 -17.17
CA GLY A 539 34.85 -4.71 -17.44
C GLY A 539 34.87 -3.76 -16.23
N ARG A 540 34.23 -4.11 -15.10
CA ARG A 540 34.28 -3.34 -13.84
C ARG A 540 34.46 -4.22 -12.60
N PRO A 541 35.54 -5.03 -12.50
CA PRO A 541 35.78 -5.95 -11.36
C PRO A 541 35.73 -5.27 -9.98
N GLY A 542 36.27 -4.05 -9.86
CA GLY A 542 36.20 -3.29 -8.61
C GLY A 542 34.76 -2.95 -8.19
N SER A 543 33.87 -2.68 -9.15
CA SER A 543 32.44 -2.44 -8.88
C SER A 543 31.68 -3.74 -8.57
N VAL A 544 32.03 -4.86 -9.19
CA VAL A 544 31.49 -6.19 -8.85
C VAL A 544 31.81 -6.53 -7.40
N ASN A 545 33.08 -6.45 -7.01
CA ASN A 545 33.53 -6.71 -5.63
C ASN A 545 32.82 -5.77 -4.62
N ILE A 546 32.70 -4.47 -4.93
CA ILE A 546 31.95 -3.50 -4.10
C ILE A 546 30.50 -3.93 -3.85
N ILE A 547 29.80 -4.40 -4.87
CA ILE A 547 28.39 -4.83 -4.76
C ILE A 547 28.30 -6.14 -3.97
N GLU A 548 29.13 -7.12 -4.31
CA GLU A 548 29.08 -8.47 -3.75
C GLU A 548 29.55 -8.56 -2.30
N SER A 549 30.42 -7.64 -1.85
CA SER A 549 30.90 -7.55 -0.46
C SER A 549 30.05 -6.65 0.45
N ARG A 550 29.01 -5.98 -0.08
CA ARG A 550 28.28 -4.87 0.56
C ARG A 550 29.13 -3.67 1.01
N TYR A 551 30.44 -3.62 0.69
CA TYR A 551 31.38 -2.65 1.28
C TYR A 551 31.01 -1.18 0.98
N THR A 552 30.46 -0.89 -0.19
CA THR A 552 29.78 0.39 -0.49
C THR A 552 28.55 0.16 -1.37
N ARG A 553 27.58 1.09 -1.34
CA ARG A 553 26.35 0.98 -2.15
C ARG A 553 26.62 1.52 -3.57
N PRO A 554 26.30 0.78 -4.65
CA PRO A 554 26.54 1.24 -6.01
C PRO A 554 25.63 2.42 -6.38
N THR A 555 26.09 3.25 -7.32
CA THR A 555 25.28 4.32 -7.91
C THR A 555 24.40 3.78 -9.03
N ARG A 556 23.33 4.50 -9.39
CA ARG A 556 22.46 4.11 -10.51
C ARG A 556 23.23 3.87 -11.82
N PRO A 557 24.16 4.74 -12.28
CA PRO A 557 24.95 4.47 -13.50
C PRO A 557 25.91 3.27 -13.39
N VAL A 558 26.23 2.79 -12.18
CA VAL A 558 26.98 1.54 -12.00
C VAL A 558 26.05 0.34 -12.16
N VAL A 559 24.83 0.38 -11.61
CA VAL A 559 23.85 -0.71 -11.78
C VAL A 559 23.27 -0.75 -13.20
N GLN A 560 22.98 0.39 -13.82
CA GLN A 560 22.55 0.50 -15.22
C GLN A 560 23.58 -0.13 -16.16
N TYR A 561 24.87 0.20 -16.00
CA TYR A 561 25.95 -0.41 -16.77
C TYR A 561 25.94 -1.94 -16.68
N PHE A 562 25.72 -2.52 -15.49
CA PHE A 562 25.61 -3.98 -15.36
C PHE A 562 24.33 -4.53 -15.99
N VAL A 563 23.18 -3.88 -15.81
CA VAL A 563 21.91 -4.26 -16.46
C VAL A 563 22.06 -4.26 -17.99
N GLU A 564 22.66 -3.22 -18.58
CA GLU A 564 22.95 -3.13 -20.01
C GLU A 564 23.97 -4.19 -20.46
N ARG A 565 25.05 -4.39 -19.70
CA ARG A 565 26.09 -5.37 -20.03
C ARG A 565 25.59 -6.81 -19.95
N PHE A 566 24.66 -7.09 -19.04
CA PHE A 566 23.97 -8.35 -18.92
C PHE A 566 22.94 -8.55 -20.05
N ALA A 567 22.18 -7.51 -20.40
CA ALA A 567 21.27 -7.53 -21.55
C ALA A 567 21.97 -7.82 -22.89
N GLN A 568 23.22 -7.36 -23.05
CA GLN A 568 24.03 -7.63 -24.25
C GLN A 568 24.57 -9.06 -24.33
N ALA A 569 24.62 -9.79 -23.21
CA ALA A 569 25.11 -11.15 -23.14
C ALA A 569 23.98 -12.20 -23.22
N ASP A 570 22.76 -11.83 -22.81
CA ASP A 570 21.54 -12.62 -22.99
C ASP A 570 21.05 -12.58 -24.46
N THR A 571 21.82 -13.19 -25.36
CA THR A 571 21.58 -13.16 -26.82
C THR A 571 20.42 -14.04 -27.29
N TYR A 572 19.93 -14.95 -26.44
CA TYR A 572 18.83 -15.87 -26.78
C TYR A 572 17.55 -15.65 -25.96
N GLY A 573 17.61 -14.92 -24.83
CA GLY A 573 16.48 -14.76 -23.90
C GLY A 573 16.26 -15.95 -22.96
N ASP A 574 17.12 -16.97 -23.05
CA ASP A 574 17.09 -18.20 -22.24
C ASP A 574 17.56 -18.01 -20.79
N PHE A 575 17.73 -16.75 -20.33
CA PHE A 575 18.45 -16.50 -19.09
C PHE A 575 17.76 -17.07 -17.84
N ALA A 576 18.38 -18.08 -17.23
CA ALA A 576 17.79 -18.93 -16.18
C ALA A 576 17.42 -18.22 -14.86
N ALA A 577 17.71 -16.92 -14.70
CA ALA A 577 17.25 -16.11 -13.58
C ALA A 577 16.53 -14.80 -14.01
N PRO A 578 15.40 -14.86 -14.74
CA PRO A 578 14.75 -13.66 -15.29
C PRO A 578 14.31 -12.69 -14.19
N ILE A 579 13.82 -13.24 -13.08
CA ILE A 579 13.32 -12.48 -11.92
C ILE A 579 14.42 -11.60 -11.31
N ALA A 580 15.65 -12.10 -11.23
CA ALA A 580 16.77 -11.38 -10.66
C ALA A 580 17.21 -10.21 -11.57
N TYR A 581 17.32 -10.47 -12.88
CA TYR A 581 17.60 -9.43 -13.86
C TYR A 581 16.49 -8.36 -13.93
N MET A 582 15.21 -8.78 -13.94
CA MET A 582 14.05 -7.89 -13.87
C MET A 582 14.04 -7.05 -12.58
N TYR A 583 14.38 -7.62 -11.44
CA TYR A 583 14.48 -6.91 -10.16
C TYR A 583 15.62 -5.87 -10.18
N MET A 584 16.80 -6.20 -10.70
CA MET A 584 17.88 -5.22 -10.89
C MET A 584 17.45 -4.08 -11.82
N ARG A 585 16.79 -4.40 -12.93
CA ARG A 585 16.24 -3.43 -13.89
C ARG A 585 15.19 -2.52 -13.25
N PHE A 586 14.29 -3.08 -12.42
CA PHE A 586 13.29 -2.36 -11.63
C PHE A 586 13.95 -1.39 -10.64
N LEU A 587 14.87 -1.89 -9.79
CA LEU A 587 15.57 -1.07 -8.81
C LEU A 587 16.32 0.11 -9.44
N ALA A 588 16.83 -0.06 -10.66
CA ALA A 588 17.62 0.95 -11.38
C ALA A 588 16.80 1.93 -12.26
N ARG A 589 15.46 1.77 -12.38
CA ARG A 589 14.60 2.62 -13.23
C ARG A 589 14.72 4.10 -12.94
N GLU A 590 14.98 4.90 -13.98
CA GLU A 590 15.21 6.36 -13.88
C GLU A 590 14.02 7.16 -13.33
N ASP A 591 12.82 6.57 -13.36
CA ASP A 591 11.61 7.20 -12.83
C ASP A 591 11.55 7.16 -11.29
N ILE A 592 12.25 6.21 -10.62
CA ILE A 592 12.20 6.03 -9.16
C ILE A 592 13.57 6.12 -8.48
N ALA A 593 13.60 6.71 -7.29
CA ALA A 593 14.75 6.73 -6.38
C ALA A 593 14.40 6.10 -5.03
N TRP A 594 15.43 5.62 -4.32
CA TRP A 594 15.32 4.90 -3.06
C TRP A 594 15.77 5.80 -1.90
N ASP A 595 14.95 6.80 -1.60
CA ASP A 595 15.26 7.79 -0.56
C ASP A 595 15.13 7.20 0.85
N HIS A 596 15.94 7.71 1.78
CA HIS A 596 15.96 7.26 3.17
C HIS A 596 14.89 7.95 4.01
N ILE A 597 14.28 7.23 4.95
CA ILE A 597 13.47 7.81 6.02
C ILE A 597 14.40 8.53 7.02
N GLU A 598 14.16 9.82 7.26
CA GLU A 598 14.90 10.65 8.20
C GLU A 598 14.24 10.66 9.59
N SER A 599 12.91 10.77 9.64
CA SER A 599 12.10 10.53 10.83
C SER A 599 10.80 9.83 10.46
N ILE A 600 10.28 9.08 11.43
CA ILE A 600 8.96 8.48 11.36
C ILE A 600 8.38 8.48 12.77
N GLU A 601 7.25 9.17 12.94
CA GLU A 601 6.72 9.56 14.24
C GLU A 601 5.19 9.51 14.26
N GLU A 602 4.64 9.13 15.40
CA GLU A 602 3.21 9.22 15.65
C GLU A 602 2.85 10.64 16.09
N VAL A 603 1.82 11.23 15.48
CA VAL A 603 1.36 12.60 15.74
C VAL A 603 -0.16 12.64 15.91
N GLU A 604 -0.64 13.61 16.68
CA GLU A 604 -2.06 13.86 16.82
C GLU A 604 -2.66 14.39 15.50
N PRO A 605 -3.91 14.02 15.17
CA PRO A 605 -4.51 14.36 13.88
C PRO A 605 -4.97 15.82 13.79
N ASP A 606 -4.55 16.51 12.74
CA ASP A 606 -4.98 17.89 12.40
C ASP A 606 -6.18 17.92 11.43
N THR A 607 -6.98 16.85 11.41
CA THR A 607 -8.08 16.61 10.45
C THR A 607 -9.14 15.64 11.01
N GLY A 608 -10.39 15.81 10.61
CA GLY A 608 -11.48 14.88 10.95
C GLY A 608 -11.52 13.60 10.09
N TYR A 609 -10.79 13.56 8.96
CA TYR A 609 -10.92 12.51 7.94
C TYR A 609 -9.58 12.04 7.36
N LEU A 610 -9.55 10.73 7.09
CA LEU A 610 -8.68 9.87 6.29
C LEU A 610 -9.19 9.81 4.84
N TYR A 611 -8.35 9.58 3.82
CA TYR A 611 -8.77 9.46 2.40
C TYR A 611 -7.93 8.40 1.67
N ASP A 612 -8.45 7.81 0.60
CA ASP A 612 -7.73 6.78 -0.18
C ASP A 612 -8.33 6.63 -1.60
N PHE A 613 -7.68 5.84 -2.44
CA PHE A 613 -8.17 5.47 -3.77
C PHE A 613 -8.25 3.95 -3.95
N THR A 614 -9.19 3.50 -4.76
CA THR A 614 -9.09 2.20 -5.43
C THR A 614 -8.70 2.43 -6.89
N MET A 615 -7.44 2.19 -7.22
CA MET A 615 -6.93 2.18 -8.59
C MET A 615 -7.49 0.98 -9.39
N GLU A 616 -7.53 1.10 -10.72
CA GLU A 616 -8.10 0.07 -11.60
C GLU A 616 -7.17 -1.14 -11.83
N SER A 617 -5.86 -0.92 -12.04
CA SER A 617 -4.90 -2.00 -12.29
C SER A 617 -3.74 -2.04 -11.27
N ALA A 618 -2.82 -1.07 -11.31
CA ALA A 618 -1.70 -0.96 -10.38
C ALA A 618 -2.18 -0.42 -9.01
N PRO A 619 -2.00 -1.13 -7.89
CA PRO A 619 -2.62 -0.78 -6.60
C PRO A 619 -1.85 0.33 -5.83
N ASN A 620 -1.40 1.37 -6.52
CA ASN A 620 -0.62 2.47 -5.95
C ASN A 620 -0.79 3.81 -6.70
N PHE A 621 -0.43 4.91 -6.05
CA PHE A 621 -0.39 6.26 -6.62
C PHE A 621 0.75 7.10 -6.02
N ILE A 622 1.07 8.23 -6.65
CA ILE A 622 2.05 9.20 -6.14
C ILE A 622 1.38 10.30 -5.32
N GLY A 623 1.78 10.43 -4.05
CA GLY A 623 1.33 11.48 -3.12
C GLY A 623 2.47 12.06 -2.28
N ASN A 624 2.52 13.39 -2.15
CA ASN A 624 3.63 14.15 -1.54
C ASN A 624 5.04 13.76 -2.07
N GLY A 625 5.12 13.31 -3.33
CA GLY A 625 6.37 12.83 -3.92
C GLY A 625 6.84 11.48 -3.37
N VAL A 626 5.93 10.63 -2.87
CA VAL A 626 6.18 9.28 -2.37
C VAL A 626 5.22 8.29 -3.05
N CYS A 627 5.63 7.03 -3.20
CA CYS A 627 4.79 5.96 -3.75
C CYS A 627 3.94 5.29 -2.64
N LEU A 628 2.62 5.39 -2.76
CA LEU A 628 1.59 5.06 -1.75
C LEU A 628 0.66 3.94 -2.24
N HIS A 629 0.18 3.04 -1.37
CA HIS A 629 -0.46 1.76 -1.75
C HIS A 629 -1.87 1.53 -1.20
N ASN A 630 -2.78 1.06 -2.05
CA ASN A 630 -4.19 0.77 -1.72
C ASN A 630 -4.35 -0.53 -0.89
N THR A 631 -5.46 -0.71 -0.19
CA THR A 631 -5.74 -1.95 0.60
C THR A 631 -6.13 -3.18 -0.28
N HIS A 632 -5.87 -4.43 0.16
CA HIS A 632 -5.34 -5.54 -0.71
C HIS A 632 -6.03 -6.96 -0.83
N VAL A 633 -5.69 -7.98 0.00
CA VAL A 633 -5.48 -9.44 -0.33
C VAL A 633 -6.61 -10.47 -0.68
N PHE A 634 -6.73 -10.88 -1.95
CA PHE A 634 -7.30 -12.15 -2.51
C PHE A 634 -8.83 -12.34 -2.45
N THR A 635 -9.42 -12.54 -1.27
CA THR A 635 -10.87 -12.68 -1.09
C THR A 635 -11.33 -11.58 -0.14
N THR A 636 -12.33 -10.78 -0.53
CA THR A 636 -12.71 -9.52 0.13
C THR A 636 -12.86 -9.66 1.64
N ILE A 637 -13.47 -10.77 2.06
CA ILE A 637 -13.42 -11.29 3.43
C ILE A 637 -12.70 -12.65 3.44
N THR A 638 -12.26 -13.09 4.63
CA THR A 638 -12.22 -14.54 4.91
C THR A 638 -13.65 -15.01 5.20
N GLY A 639 -13.95 -16.32 5.28
CA GLY A 639 -15.34 -16.78 5.36
C GLY A 639 -15.48 -18.18 5.93
N ALA A 640 -16.69 -18.54 6.36
CA ALA A 640 -17.12 -19.90 6.61
C ALA A 640 -16.89 -20.78 5.36
N MET A 641 -17.25 -20.30 4.16
CA MET A 641 -16.95 -20.97 2.89
C MET A 641 -15.43 -21.16 2.68
N LYS A 642 -14.61 -20.21 3.14
CA LYS A 642 -13.15 -20.29 3.05
C LYS A 642 -12.50 -21.21 4.09
N ASN A 643 -13.16 -21.49 5.21
CA ASN A 643 -12.63 -22.44 6.21
C ASN A 643 -12.68 -23.90 5.70
N ALA A 644 -13.65 -24.24 4.85
CA ALA A 644 -13.74 -25.56 4.19
C ALA A 644 -12.46 -25.91 3.39
N PHE A 645 -11.77 -24.88 2.85
CA PHE A 645 -10.52 -24.99 2.11
C PHE A 645 -9.38 -25.70 2.85
N GLY A 646 -9.36 -25.63 4.19
CA GLY A 646 -8.38 -26.34 5.01
C GLY A 646 -8.66 -27.84 5.16
N GLY A 647 -9.94 -28.24 5.12
CA GLY A 647 -10.39 -29.61 5.41
C GLY A 647 -10.58 -30.50 4.19
N LEU A 648 -11.15 -29.98 3.10
CA LEU A 648 -11.53 -30.79 1.95
C LEU A 648 -10.44 -31.03 0.90
N LEU A 649 -9.36 -30.23 0.89
CA LEU A 649 -8.30 -30.35 -0.12
C LEU A 649 -6.99 -30.87 0.49
N HIS A 650 -6.49 -31.96 -0.10
CA HIS A 650 -5.29 -32.68 0.30
C HIS A 650 -4.00 -31.98 -0.20
N ARG A 651 -2.93 -32.73 -0.50
CA ARG A 651 -1.73 -32.24 -1.20
C ARG A 651 -2.12 -31.51 -2.49
N LYS A 652 -1.24 -30.63 -2.99
CA LYS A 652 -1.45 -29.75 -4.16
C LYS A 652 -2.54 -28.66 -4.01
N ARG A 653 -3.28 -28.57 -2.88
CA ARG A 653 -4.38 -27.57 -2.69
C ARG A 653 -4.03 -26.12 -3.01
N HIS A 654 -2.76 -25.74 -2.88
CA HIS A 654 -2.30 -24.38 -3.17
C HIS A 654 -2.38 -24.02 -4.67
N TRP A 655 -2.48 -24.99 -5.58
CA TRP A 655 -2.71 -24.77 -7.02
C TRP A 655 -4.04 -24.05 -7.30
N THR A 656 -5.01 -24.18 -6.39
CA THR A 656 -6.35 -23.59 -6.52
C THR A 656 -6.41 -22.08 -6.25
N HIS A 657 -5.36 -21.47 -5.66
CA HIS A 657 -5.36 -20.03 -5.32
C HIS A 657 -5.45 -19.11 -6.57
N ALA A 658 -5.09 -19.61 -7.76
CA ALA A 658 -5.28 -18.91 -9.04
C ALA A 658 -6.76 -18.72 -9.42
N VAL A 659 -7.66 -19.50 -8.83
CA VAL A 659 -9.10 -19.59 -9.14
C VAL A 659 -9.94 -19.74 -7.86
N ILE A 660 -9.45 -19.13 -6.77
CA ILE A 660 -9.96 -19.34 -5.40
C ILE A 660 -11.48 -19.10 -5.29
N HIS A 661 -12.02 -18.10 -5.99
CA HIS A 661 -13.44 -17.78 -5.94
C HIS A 661 -14.34 -18.90 -6.45
N ASP A 662 -13.93 -19.61 -7.51
CA ASP A 662 -14.70 -20.72 -8.07
C ASP A 662 -14.44 -22.00 -7.27
N THR A 663 -13.21 -22.18 -6.78
CA THR A 663 -12.84 -23.27 -5.87
C THR A 663 -13.69 -23.27 -4.60
N LEU A 664 -13.90 -22.12 -3.95
CA LEU A 664 -14.73 -22.06 -2.73
C LEU A 664 -16.21 -22.43 -2.98
N VAL A 665 -16.70 -22.25 -4.21
CA VAL A 665 -18.04 -22.70 -4.59
C VAL A 665 -18.04 -24.21 -4.83
N ASP A 666 -17.03 -24.75 -5.54
CA ASP A 666 -16.87 -26.20 -5.72
C ASP A 666 -16.78 -26.95 -4.37
N LEU A 667 -16.03 -26.40 -3.40
CA LEU A 667 -15.94 -26.96 -2.05
C LEU A 667 -17.26 -26.92 -1.29
N LEU A 668 -18.09 -25.89 -1.48
CA LEU A 668 -19.44 -25.86 -0.90
C LEU A 668 -20.33 -26.94 -1.51
N MET A 669 -20.20 -27.23 -2.82
CA MET A 669 -20.91 -28.33 -3.47
C MET A 669 -20.47 -29.69 -2.89
N ILE A 670 -19.16 -29.91 -2.71
CA ILE A 670 -18.64 -31.13 -2.05
C ILE A 670 -19.20 -31.24 -0.63
N GLN A 671 -19.18 -30.18 0.19
CA GLN A 671 -19.73 -30.25 1.54
C GLN A 671 -21.21 -30.65 1.52
N GLN A 672 -22.03 -30.05 0.66
CA GLN A 672 -23.46 -30.38 0.53
C GLN A 672 -23.73 -31.79 -0.04
N ASP A 673 -22.76 -32.38 -0.73
CA ASP A 673 -22.88 -33.72 -1.29
C ASP A 673 -22.36 -34.83 -0.34
N ILE A 674 -21.56 -34.52 0.69
CA ILE A 674 -20.99 -35.52 1.63
C ILE A 674 -21.41 -35.39 3.10
N HIS A 675 -21.81 -34.19 3.55
CA HIS A 675 -22.20 -33.93 4.93
C HIS A 675 -23.75 -33.89 5.05
N PRO A 676 -24.39 -34.76 5.86
CA PRO A 676 -25.84 -34.72 6.10
C PRO A 676 -26.32 -33.47 6.86
N GLY A 677 -25.41 -32.67 7.41
CA GLY A 677 -25.71 -31.38 8.03
C GLY A 677 -24.49 -30.46 8.01
N ILE A 678 -24.70 -29.17 7.70
CA ILE A 678 -23.65 -28.16 7.64
C ILE A 678 -24.09 -26.98 8.49
N PHE A 679 -23.17 -26.43 9.27
CA PHE A 679 -23.41 -25.26 10.10
C PHE A 679 -22.20 -24.34 10.08
N ALA A 680 -22.33 -23.16 10.67
CA ALA A 680 -21.23 -22.25 10.94
C ALA A 680 -21.53 -21.47 12.22
N VAL A 681 -20.48 -21.18 12.98
CA VAL A 681 -20.54 -20.41 14.22
C VAL A 681 -19.32 -19.50 14.23
N MET A 682 -19.58 -18.21 14.01
CA MET A 682 -18.59 -17.19 13.71
C MET A 682 -18.40 -16.29 14.92
N ASP A 683 -17.20 -16.34 15.49
CA ASP A 683 -16.75 -15.42 16.53
C ASP A 683 -16.30 -14.09 15.91
N GLY A 684 -16.87 -13.00 16.42
CA GLY A 684 -16.44 -11.61 16.27
C GLY A 684 -16.33 -10.92 17.63
N THR A 685 -15.91 -11.65 18.67
CA THR A 685 -15.52 -11.07 19.98
C THR A 685 -14.30 -10.19 19.78
N PHE A 686 -13.23 -10.77 19.26
CA PHE A 686 -12.17 -10.09 18.51
C PHE A 686 -12.41 -10.26 17.01
N ALA A 687 -12.51 -9.16 16.28
CA ALA A 687 -12.65 -9.15 14.83
C ALA A 687 -11.42 -8.48 14.17
N GLY A 688 -10.80 -9.19 13.21
CA GLY A 688 -9.37 -9.03 12.85
C GLY A 688 -9.08 -8.20 11.60
N ASP A 689 -9.07 -6.90 11.75
CA ASP A 689 -8.78 -5.94 10.71
C ASP A 689 -7.37 -6.10 10.07
N GLY A 690 -7.22 -6.89 9.00
CA GLY A 690 -5.89 -7.08 8.39
C GLY A 690 -5.68 -7.83 7.07
N PRO A 691 -4.40 -8.14 6.80
CA PRO A 691 -3.98 -9.32 6.08
C PRO A 691 -4.41 -10.51 6.93
N GLY A 692 -5.60 -11.01 6.64
CA GLY A 692 -6.06 -12.25 7.22
C GLY A 692 -5.08 -13.38 6.84
N PRO A 693 -4.66 -14.25 7.77
CA PRO A 693 -5.06 -14.28 9.19
C PRO A 693 -4.00 -13.74 10.17
N ARG A 694 -2.71 -13.65 9.81
CA ARG A 694 -1.63 -13.51 10.83
C ARG A 694 -1.24 -12.09 11.21
N ALA A 695 -1.42 -11.11 10.33
CA ALA A 695 -0.73 -9.82 10.43
C ALA A 695 -1.66 -8.61 10.64
N MET A 696 -2.76 -8.86 11.35
CA MET A 696 -3.94 -7.99 11.49
C MET A 696 -3.82 -7.00 12.65
N ARG A 697 -4.73 -6.02 12.70
CA ARG A 697 -5.13 -5.33 13.93
C ARG A 697 -6.40 -6.02 14.42
N TRP A 698 -6.52 -6.28 15.70
CA TRP A 698 -7.78 -6.78 16.25
C TRP A 698 -8.62 -5.60 16.74
N HIS A 699 -9.94 -5.73 16.68
CA HIS A 699 -10.89 -4.85 17.34
C HIS A 699 -11.81 -5.69 18.22
N GLU A 700 -12.25 -5.16 19.35
CA GLU A 700 -13.36 -5.77 20.09
C GLU A 700 -14.67 -5.38 19.40
N LYS A 701 -15.48 -6.38 19.03
CA LYS A 701 -16.78 -6.18 18.34
C LYS A 701 -17.95 -6.86 19.03
N ASP A 702 -17.67 -7.78 19.96
CA ASP A 702 -18.67 -8.37 20.86
C ASP A 702 -19.84 -9.02 20.12
N ILE A 703 -19.64 -9.54 18.90
CA ILE A 703 -20.69 -10.14 18.06
C ILE A 703 -20.38 -11.59 17.76
N LEU A 704 -21.42 -12.43 17.78
CA LEU A 704 -21.41 -13.81 17.32
C LEU A 704 -22.44 -13.97 16.20
N LEU A 705 -22.16 -14.82 15.19
CA LEU A 705 -23.13 -15.22 14.16
C LEU A 705 -23.23 -16.75 14.08
N ALA A 706 -24.40 -17.29 13.71
CA ALA A 706 -24.56 -18.70 13.35
C ALA A 706 -25.55 -18.93 12.20
N SER A 707 -25.36 -19.98 11.42
CA SER A 707 -26.25 -20.37 10.31
C SER A 707 -25.96 -21.78 9.81
N ALA A 708 -26.96 -22.44 9.23
CA ALA A 708 -26.74 -23.58 8.33
C ALA A 708 -26.16 -23.14 6.97
N ASP A 709 -26.62 -21.99 6.47
CA ASP A 709 -26.30 -21.47 5.14
C ASP A 709 -24.95 -20.73 5.15
N GLN A 710 -23.95 -21.40 4.58
CA GLN A 710 -22.58 -20.92 4.47
C GLN A 710 -22.46 -19.65 3.61
N VAL A 711 -23.37 -19.46 2.65
CA VAL A 711 -23.42 -18.27 1.79
C VAL A 711 -24.03 -17.10 2.57
N ALA A 712 -25.10 -17.38 3.33
CA ALA A 712 -25.79 -16.36 4.11
C ALA A 712 -24.96 -15.83 5.28
N ILE A 713 -24.27 -16.70 6.03
CA ILE A 713 -23.41 -16.25 7.14
C ILE A 713 -22.23 -15.42 6.64
N ASP A 714 -21.63 -15.77 5.49
CA ASP A 714 -20.55 -14.98 4.88
C ASP A 714 -21.08 -13.67 4.28
N ALA A 715 -22.34 -13.64 3.81
CA ALA A 715 -22.99 -12.42 3.37
C ALA A 715 -23.30 -11.46 4.53
N ILE A 716 -23.88 -11.94 5.63
CA ILE A 716 -24.13 -11.08 6.81
C ILE A 716 -22.80 -10.68 7.48
N SER A 717 -21.80 -11.55 7.49
CA SER A 717 -20.45 -11.20 7.92
C SER A 717 -19.81 -10.12 7.04
N ALA A 718 -19.90 -10.22 5.71
CA ALA A 718 -19.46 -9.18 4.79
C ALA A 718 -20.21 -7.86 5.05
N ARG A 719 -21.52 -7.91 5.28
CA ARG A 719 -22.35 -6.74 5.57
C ARG A 719 -21.94 -6.05 6.88
N LEU A 720 -21.79 -6.78 7.98
CA LEU A 720 -21.29 -6.25 9.26
C LEU A 720 -19.90 -5.63 9.12
N GLN A 721 -19.01 -6.31 8.38
CA GLN A 721 -17.68 -5.80 8.04
C GLN A 721 -17.72 -4.55 7.14
N GLY A 722 -18.86 -4.21 6.53
CA GLY A 722 -19.03 -3.01 5.71
C GLY A 722 -18.76 -3.22 4.21
N PHE A 723 -18.93 -4.43 3.70
CA PHE A 723 -18.88 -4.75 2.27
C PHE A 723 -20.28 -5.07 1.72
N ASP A 724 -20.51 -4.82 0.44
CA ASP A 724 -21.63 -5.41 -0.29
C ASP A 724 -21.33 -6.91 -0.55
N PRO A 725 -22.14 -7.86 -0.05
CA PRO A 725 -21.94 -9.28 -0.28
C PRO A 725 -22.03 -9.70 -1.75
N MET A 726 -22.87 -9.04 -2.54
CA MET A 726 -23.11 -9.41 -3.93
C MET A 726 -21.99 -8.96 -4.87
N SER A 727 -21.17 -7.99 -4.46
CA SER A 727 -19.88 -7.70 -5.10
C SER A 727 -18.88 -8.86 -4.98
N ILE A 728 -18.96 -9.67 -3.91
CA ILE A 728 -18.00 -10.73 -3.60
C ILE A 728 -18.29 -11.96 -4.46
N ARG A 729 -17.45 -12.18 -5.49
CA ARG A 729 -17.67 -13.21 -6.54
C ARG A 729 -18.04 -14.61 -6.03
N PHE A 730 -17.48 -15.08 -4.90
CA PHE A 730 -17.79 -16.44 -4.40
C PHE A 730 -19.18 -16.52 -3.75
N ILE A 731 -19.59 -15.48 -3.00
CA ILE A 731 -20.93 -15.37 -2.40
C ILE A 731 -21.98 -15.26 -3.51
N ARG A 732 -21.77 -14.35 -4.45
CA ARG A 732 -22.67 -14.16 -5.60
C ARG A 732 -22.82 -15.44 -6.43
N LYS A 733 -21.72 -16.10 -6.80
CA LYS A 733 -21.78 -17.32 -7.64
C LYS A 733 -22.46 -18.49 -6.92
N ALA A 734 -22.25 -18.66 -5.61
CA ALA A 734 -22.97 -19.66 -4.83
C ALA A 734 -24.48 -19.37 -4.72
N HIS A 735 -24.86 -18.08 -4.66
CA HIS A 735 -26.25 -17.64 -4.71
C HIS A 735 -26.91 -17.85 -6.09
N GLU A 736 -26.23 -17.46 -7.17
CA GLU A 736 -26.65 -17.67 -8.57
C GLU A 736 -26.86 -19.17 -8.87
N MET A 737 -26.06 -20.05 -8.26
CA MET A 737 -26.19 -21.51 -8.37
C MET A 737 -27.19 -22.13 -7.37
N GLY A 738 -27.88 -21.30 -6.57
CA GLY A 738 -28.92 -21.75 -5.62
C GLY A 738 -28.40 -22.57 -4.43
N LEU A 739 -27.08 -22.60 -4.19
CA LEU A 739 -26.44 -23.36 -3.11
C LEU A 739 -26.71 -22.76 -1.73
N GLY A 740 -26.99 -21.46 -1.66
CA GLY A 740 -27.33 -20.71 -0.46
C GLY A 740 -27.82 -19.31 -0.82
N ILE A 741 -28.15 -18.49 0.17
CA ILE A 741 -28.69 -17.14 -0.04
C ILE A 741 -27.60 -16.09 0.24
N GLY A 742 -27.13 -15.41 -0.81
CA GLY A 742 -26.08 -14.38 -0.71
C GLY A 742 -26.60 -12.93 -0.69
N ASP A 743 -27.82 -12.70 -1.18
CA ASP A 743 -28.47 -11.38 -1.17
C ASP A 743 -29.07 -11.09 0.22
N PRO A 744 -28.58 -10.08 0.97
CA PRO A 744 -29.07 -9.81 2.33
C PRO A 744 -30.57 -9.51 2.44
N ARG A 745 -31.21 -9.06 1.35
CA ARG A 745 -32.66 -8.80 1.31
C ARG A 745 -33.49 -10.08 1.36
N GLN A 746 -32.87 -11.22 1.06
CA GLN A 746 -33.46 -12.56 1.10
C GLN A 746 -33.03 -13.34 2.36
N ILE A 747 -32.15 -12.78 3.21
CA ILE A 747 -31.66 -13.45 4.42
C ILE A 747 -32.52 -13.04 5.63
N ARG A 748 -33.12 -14.04 6.30
CA ARG A 748 -33.82 -13.86 7.56
C ARG A 748 -32.82 -13.80 8.72
N ILE A 749 -32.59 -12.60 9.24
CA ILE A 749 -31.76 -12.38 10.43
C ILE A 749 -32.62 -12.60 11.70
N VAL A 750 -32.05 -13.22 12.73
CA VAL A 750 -32.72 -13.46 14.02
C VAL A 750 -31.79 -13.23 15.22
N GLY A 751 -32.38 -12.92 16.38
CA GLY A 751 -31.63 -12.61 17.60
C GLY A 751 -31.43 -11.11 17.77
N TYR A 752 -30.19 -10.66 17.64
CA TYR A 752 -29.81 -9.25 17.64
C TYR A 752 -30.08 -8.61 16.28
N ASP A 753 -30.70 -7.42 16.31
CA ASP A 753 -30.97 -6.59 15.14
C ASP A 753 -29.68 -5.87 14.70
N ILE A 754 -29.11 -6.31 13.59
CA ILE A 754 -27.85 -5.77 13.08
C ILE A 754 -27.96 -4.36 12.50
N GLU A 755 -29.16 -3.82 12.28
CA GLU A 755 -29.32 -2.42 11.86
C GLU A 755 -28.92 -1.44 13.00
N GLN A 756 -28.86 -1.95 14.25
CA GLN A 756 -28.39 -1.23 15.44
C GLN A 756 -26.87 -1.28 15.62
N GLU A 757 -26.16 -2.17 14.92
CA GLU A 757 -24.71 -2.25 14.99
C GLU A 757 -24.09 -1.24 14.01
N PRO A 758 -23.22 -0.31 14.46
CA PRO A 758 -22.53 0.59 13.55
C PRO A 758 -21.56 -0.21 12.68
N ALA A 759 -21.77 -0.16 11.35
CA ALA A 759 -20.96 -0.82 10.32
C ALA A 759 -19.46 -0.80 10.65
N TRP A 760 -18.82 -1.97 10.65
CA TRP A 760 -17.50 -2.11 11.27
C TRP A 760 -16.34 -1.48 10.48
N ASN A 761 -16.57 -1.20 9.19
CA ASN A 761 -15.63 -0.57 8.26
C ASN A 761 -14.26 -1.25 8.15
N PHE A 762 -14.35 -2.57 8.01
CA PHE A 762 -13.30 -3.51 7.72
C PHE A 762 -12.98 -3.51 6.21
N LYS A 763 -11.70 -3.62 5.83
CA LYS A 763 -11.12 -3.30 4.49
C LYS A 763 -9.81 -4.13 4.22
N GLN A 764 -9.31 -4.35 3.00
CA GLN A 764 -8.41 -5.51 2.72
C GLN A 764 -6.87 -5.32 2.97
N GLU A 765 -6.03 -6.35 3.18
CA GLU A 765 -4.53 -6.24 3.20
C GLU A 765 -3.86 -7.64 2.91
N ASP A 766 -2.55 -7.91 2.86
CA ASP A 766 -1.32 -7.11 3.10
C ASP A 766 -0.10 -7.80 3.81
N THR A 767 0.44 -8.92 3.32
CA THR A 767 1.81 -9.39 3.66
C THR A 767 2.77 -9.52 2.47
N PHE A 768 4.07 -9.36 2.73
CA PHE A 768 5.13 -9.64 1.73
C PHE A 768 4.99 -11.03 1.09
N ALA A 769 4.68 -12.07 1.88
CA ALA A 769 4.47 -13.43 1.39
C ALA A 769 3.25 -13.55 0.44
N SER A 770 2.15 -12.84 0.73
CA SER A 770 0.97 -12.81 -0.13
C SER A 770 1.19 -12.02 -1.42
N ARG A 771 2.09 -11.02 -1.47
CA ARG A 771 2.55 -10.39 -2.73
C ARG A 771 3.44 -11.28 -3.59
N GLY A 772 4.18 -12.22 -2.99
CA GLY A 772 4.88 -13.25 -3.75
C GLY A 772 3.90 -14.21 -4.44
N GLN A 773 2.94 -14.74 -3.67
CA GLN A 773 1.90 -15.66 -4.17
C GLN A 773 1.01 -15.01 -5.24
N LYS A 774 0.46 -13.80 -4.96
CA LYS A 774 0.64 -12.64 -5.84
C LYS A 774 0.90 -12.89 -7.33
N LEU A 775 2.17 -12.69 -7.65
CA LEU A 775 2.77 -12.65 -8.99
C LEU A 775 2.75 -14.01 -9.70
N ILE A 776 2.71 -15.11 -8.95
CA ILE A 776 2.77 -16.47 -9.50
C ILE A 776 1.39 -16.98 -9.91
N TYR A 777 0.34 -16.72 -9.13
CA TYR A 777 -1.01 -17.20 -9.44
C TYR A 777 -1.78 -16.29 -10.43
N HIS A 778 -1.55 -14.97 -10.37
CA HIS A 778 -2.34 -13.97 -11.12
C HIS A 778 -1.49 -12.94 -11.89
N GLY A 779 -0.16 -13.08 -11.90
CA GLY A 779 0.77 -12.09 -12.47
C GLY A 779 1.76 -12.66 -13.49
N PRO A 780 2.86 -11.93 -13.77
CA PRO A 780 3.82 -12.29 -14.83
C PRO A 780 4.53 -13.64 -14.64
N LEU A 781 4.51 -14.21 -13.44
CA LEU A 781 5.14 -15.51 -13.15
C LEU A 781 4.19 -16.70 -13.33
N LYS A 782 2.96 -16.47 -13.81
CA LYS A 782 1.97 -17.52 -14.11
C LYS A 782 2.45 -18.59 -15.12
N PRO A 783 3.22 -18.27 -16.18
CA PRO A 783 3.84 -19.31 -17.02
C PRO A 783 4.77 -20.25 -16.24
N PHE A 784 5.38 -19.74 -15.16
CA PHE A 784 6.27 -20.48 -14.27
C PHE A 784 5.54 -21.05 -13.03
N GLU A 785 4.21 -20.93 -12.92
CA GLU A 785 3.44 -21.48 -11.79
C GLU A 785 3.69 -22.99 -11.65
N HIS A 786 3.73 -23.70 -12.79
CA HIS A 786 4.06 -25.12 -12.81
C HIS A 786 5.45 -25.41 -12.24
N LEU A 787 6.47 -24.65 -12.65
CA LEU A 787 7.85 -24.83 -12.19
C LEU A 787 8.02 -24.48 -10.70
N LEU A 788 7.50 -23.32 -10.28
CA LEU A 788 7.72 -22.75 -8.95
C LEU A 788 6.84 -23.38 -7.86
N LEU A 789 5.62 -23.81 -8.21
CA LEU A 789 4.60 -24.25 -7.24
C LEU A 789 4.06 -25.67 -7.48
N ARG A 790 4.41 -26.33 -8.59
CA ARG A 790 3.94 -27.68 -8.92
C ARG A 790 5.05 -28.75 -9.03
N THR A 791 6.32 -28.40 -8.78
CA THR A 791 7.49 -29.33 -8.76
C THR A 791 8.01 -29.60 -7.34
N PRO A 792 8.97 -30.54 -7.15
CA PRO A 792 9.63 -30.78 -5.85
C PRO A 792 10.40 -29.58 -5.25
N LEU A 793 10.63 -28.49 -6.00
CA LEU A 793 11.30 -27.28 -5.48
C LEU A 793 10.44 -26.53 -4.44
N VAL A 794 9.13 -26.74 -4.46
CA VAL A 794 8.09 -26.09 -3.62
C VAL A 794 8.49 -25.71 -2.16
N PRO A 795 9.21 -26.53 -1.36
CA PRO A 795 9.52 -26.21 0.03
C PRO A 795 10.22 -24.88 0.30
N TRP A 796 10.96 -24.29 -0.65
CA TRP A 796 11.62 -22.99 -0.44
C TRP A 796 10.61 -21.88 -0.11
N SER A 797 9.42 -21.93 -0.72
CA SER A 797 8.37 -20.92 -0.55
C SER A 797 7.73 -20.99 0.85
N TYR A 798 7.67 -22.19 1.42
CA TYR A 798 7.16 -22.44 2.76
C TYR A 798 8.18 -21.99 3.81
N PHE A 799 9.46 -22.32 3.60
CA PHE A 799 10.56 -21.86 4.43
C PHE A 799 10.61 -20.33 4.56
N ALA A 800 10.57 -19.61 3.43
CA ALA A 800 10.59 -18.14 3.43
C ALA A 800 9.40 -17.50 4.17
N SER A 801 8.19 -18.08 4.02
CA SER A 801 6.99 -17.61 4.70
C SER A 801 6.99 -17.95 6.20
N ASN A 802 7.51 -19.11 6.60
CA ASN A 802 7.71 -19.49 8.00
C ASN A 802 8.68 -18.53 8.70
N PHE A 803 9.83 -18.25 8.08
CA PHE A 803 10.84 -17.30 8.57
C PHE A 803 10.25 -15.89 8.78
N TYR A 804 9.57 -15.34 7.76
CA TYR A 804 8.95 -14.00 7.85
C TYR A 804 7.98 -13.88 9.02
N HIS A 805 7.08 -14.85 9.22
CA HIS A 805 6.05 -14.77 10.26
C HIS A 805 6.61 -15.04 11.66
N ASN A 806 7.39 -16.11 11.84
CA ASN A 806 7.77 -16.61 13.16
C ASN A 806 9.10 -16.05 13.69
N VAL A 807 10.07 -15.77 12.82
CA VAL A 807 11.39 -15.25 13.23
C VAL A 807 11.39 -13.71 13.26
N PHE A 808 10.66 -13.06 12.34
CA PHE A 808 10.64 -11.59 12.23
C PHE A 808 9.34 -10.94 12.69
N TRP A 809 8.19 -11.26 12.09
CA TRP A 809 6.97 -10.49 12.33
C TRP A 809 6.42 -10.68 13.76
N TYR A 810 6.34 -11.91 14.28
CA TYR A 810 5.81 -12.14 15.63
C TYR A 810 6.65 -11.53 16.75
N PRO A 811 7.98 -11.72 16.82
CA PRO A 811 8.76 -11.24 17.97
C PRO A 811 8.76 -9.71 18.13
N PHE A 812 8.66 -8.97 17.02
CA PHE A 812 8.77 -7.50 17.00
C PHE A 812 7.44 -6.75 16.79
N ILE A 813 6.49 -7.30 16.02
CA ILE A 813 5.20 -6.64 15.71
C ILE A 813 4.01 -7.39 16.34
N GLY A 814 4.04 -8.73 16.35
CA GLY A 814 2.98 -9.56 16.93
C GLY A 814 2.90 -9.45 18.46
N ARG A 815 4.01 -9.69 19.15
CA ARG A 815 4.09 -9.70 20.63
C ARG A 815 3.53 -8.44 21.31
N PRO A 816 3.83 -7.20 20.88
CA PRO A 816 3.21 -6.00 21.48
C PRO A 816 1.69 -5.98 21.34
N ARG A 817 1.16 -6.40 20.18
CA ARG A 817 -0.29 -6.43 19.90
C ARG A 817 -1.00 -7.54 20.67
N VAL A 818 -0.34 -8.68 20.86
CA VAL A 818 -0.79 -9.75 21.77
C VAL A 818 -0.87 -9.24 23.20
N ARG A 819 0.18 -8.58 23.72
CA ARG A 819 0.19 -8.01 25.08
C ARG A 819 -0.93 -6.99 25.30
N ALA A 820 -1.16 -6.10 24.34
CA ALA A 820 -2.27 -5.15 24.39
C ALA A 820 -3.63 -5.87 24.39
N ALA A 821 -3.79 -6.93 23.60
CA ALA A 821 -5.02 -7.72 23.58
C ALA A 821 -5.29 -8.42 24.92
N LEU A 822 -4.26 -8.95 25.58
CA LEU A 822 -4.39 -9.61 26.89
C LEU A 822 -4.94 -8.67 27.99
N GLN A 823 -4.78 -7.34 27.83
CA GLN A 823 -5.31 -6.37 28.78
C GLN A 823 -6.82 -6.12 28.63
N THR A 824 -7.43 -6.50 27.50
CA THR A 824 -8.87 -6.36 27.26
C THR A 824 -9.69 -7.39 28.04
N LYS A 825 -11.03 -7.28 28.02
CA LYS A 825 -11.92 -8.24 28.70
C LYS A 825 -11.80 -9.65 28.10
N TRP A 826 -11.75 -9.76 26.77
CA TRP A 826 -11.52 -11.01 26.05
C TRP A 826 -10.09 -11.54 26.22
N GLY A 827 -9.11 -10.64 26.35
CA GLY A 827 -7.73 -10.99 26.71
C GLY A 827 -7.61 -11.67 28.05
N ARG A 828 -8.24 -11.11 29.09
CA ARG A 828 -8.28 -11.70 30.43
C ARG A 828 -9.03 -13.03 30.44
N LEU A 829 -10.12 -13.15 29.68
CA LEU A 829 -10.80 -14.43 29.48
C LEU A 829 -9.85 -15.46 28.87
N PHE A 830 -9.05 -15.10 27.86
CA PHE A 830 -8.04 -16.01 27.29
C PHE A 830 -7.01 -16.49 28.33
N GLN A 831 -6.63 -15.63 29.27
CA GLN A 831 -5.73 -15.97 30.38
C GLN A 831 -6.38 -16.82 31.48
N ALA A 832 -7.71 -16.98 31.50
CA ALA A 832 -8.39 -17.88 32.41
C ALA A 832 -8.42 -19.35 31.90
N TYR A 833 -8.05 -19.61 30.64
CA TYR A 833 -8.14 -20.93 30.02
C TYR A 833 -6.84 -21.72 30.19
N GLY A 834 -6.96 -22.97 30.65
CA GLY A 834 -5.84 -23.88 30.89
C GLY A 834 -4.92 -23.39 32.01
N ASP A 835 -3.62 -23.45 31.77
CA ASP A 835 -2.58 -23.00 32.72
C ASP A 835 -2.39 -21.47 32.77
N GLY A 836 -3.24 -20.69 32.08
CA GLY A 836 -3.19 -19.24 31.96
C GLY A 836 -1.96 -18.66 31.24
N LYS A 837 -0.98 -19.49 30.85
CA LYS A 837 0.23 -19.03 30.16
C LYS A 837 -0.06 -18.77 28.70
N VAL A 838 0.29 -17.57 28.24
CA VAL A 838 0.19 -17.18 26.82
C VAL A 838 1.55 -17.38 26.17
N VAL A 839 1.65 -18.42 25.33
CA VAL A 839 2.92 -18.79 24.70
C VAL A 839 3.29 -17.74 23.64
N MET A 840 4.28 -16.92 23.99
CA MET A 840 4.87 -15.91 23.11
C MET A 840 6.24 -16.41 22.61
N PRO A 841 6.30 -17.26 21.55
CA PRO A 841 7.55 -17.85 21.07
C PRO A 841 8.64 -16.81 20.79
N GLY A 842 9.89 -17.19 21.09
CA GLY A 842 11.10 -16.45 20.72
C GLY A 842 11.80 -17.11 19.53
N MET A 843 12.97 -16.61 19.15
CA MET A 843 13.80 -17.31 18.17
C MET A 843 14.33 -18.61 18.77
N GLN A 844 13.85 -19.75 18.26
CA GLN A 844 14.41 -21.07 18.56
C GLN A 844 15.75 -21.25 17.79
N PRO A 845 16.86 -21.60 18.46
CA PRO A 845 18.17 -21.75 17.80
C PRO A 845 18.17 -22.86 16.73
N GLU A 846 17.47 -23.97 16.98
CA GLU A 846 17.44 -25.13 16.09
C GLU A 846 16.73 -24.81 14.77
N THR A 847 15.64 -24.04 14.80
CA THR A 847 14.97 -23.56 13.57
C THR A 847 15.91 -22.69 12.73
N ALA A 848 16.79 -21.90 13.38
CA ALA A 848 17.80 -21.08 12.70
C ALA A 848 19.00 -21.92 12.18
N ALA A 849 19.31 -23.06 12.81
CA ALA A 849 20.33 -23.98 12.33
C ALA A 849 19.83 -24.86 11.16
N ILE A 850 18.61 -25.39 11.26
CA ILE A 850 17.94 -26.16 10.19
C ILE A 850 17.69 -25.26 8.97
N ALA A 851 17.34 -23.99 9.19
CA ALA A 851 17.31 -22.96 8.13
C ALA A 851 18.64 -22.87 7.37
N LEU A 852 19.76 -22.83 8.08
CA LEU A 852 21.10 -22.71 7.50
C LEU A 852 21.49 -23.98 6.71
N GLY A 853 21.24 -25.16 7.29
CA GLY A 853 21.50 -26.45 6.64
C GLY A 853 20.64 -26.68 5.39
N GLY A 854 19.36 -26.29 5.42
CA GLY A 854 18.46 -26.36 4.28
C GLY A 854 18.91 -25.46 3.12
N LEU A 855 19.45 -24.27 3.42
CA LEU A 855 20.02 -23.36 2.41
C LEU A 855 21.22 -23.99 1.69
N VAL A 856 22.12 -24.63 2.47
CA VAL A 856 23.32 -25.31 1.95
C VAL A 856 22.94 -26.53 1.10
N ALA A 857 22.00 -27.35 1.56
CA ALA A 857 21.52 -28.51 0.82
C ALA A 857 20.83 -28.12 -0.51
N PHE A 858 20.10 -27.00 -0.53
CA PHE A 858 19.48 -26.47 -1.75
C PHE A 858 20.53 -26.06 -2.79
N MET A 859 21.63 -25.41 -2.39
CA MET A 859 22.74 -25.12 -3.30
C MET A 859 23.44 -26.39 -3.82
N ALA A 860 23.64 -27.39 -2.97
CA ALA A 860 24.23 -28.67 -3.40
C ALA A 860 23.37 -29.41 -4.44
N LEU A 861 22.05 -29.44 -4.25
CA LEU A 861 21.11 -30.02 -5.22
C LEU A 861 21.05 -29.23 -6.53
N PHE A 862 21.13 -27.89 -6.47
CA PHE A 862 21.19 -27.04 -7.66
C PHE A 862 22.44 -27.34 -8.51
N ILE A 863 23.60 -27.48 -7.87
CA ILE A 863 24.86 -27.89 -8.52
C ILE A 863 24.75 -29.30 -9.10
N GLY A 864 24.18 -30.26 -8.35
CA GLY A 864 23.97 -31.64 -8.84
C GLY A 864 23.06 -31.72 -10.07
N GLY A 865 22.00 -30.91 -10.12
CA GLY A 865 21.10 -30.83 -11.28
C GLY A 865 21.80 -30.33 -12.56
N VAL A 866 22.69 -29.34 -12.43
CA VAL A 866 23.51 -28.83 -13.55
C VAL A 866 24.47 -29.89 -14.09
N VAL A 867 25.01 -30.76 -13.21
CA VAL A 867 25.85 -31.90 -13.64
C VAL A 867 25.02 -32.99 -14.32
N TRP A 868 23.85 -33.33 -13.78
CA TRP A 868 22.97 -34.36 -14.37
C TRP A 868 22.42 -33.97 -15.74
N LEU A 869 22.04 -32.69 -15.94
CA LEU A 869 21.60 -32.17 -17.23
C LEU A 869 22.68 -32.28 -18.32
N ARG A 870 23.98 -32.11 -17.97
CA ARG A 870 25.10 -32.35 -18.91
C ARG A 870 25.29 -33.82 -19.28
N GLY A 871 24.79 -34.77 -18.50
CA GLY A 871 24.94 -36.22 -18.74
C GLY A 871 23.92 -36.83 -19.71
N ARG A 872 22.80 -36.15 -19.99
CA ARG A 872 21.71 -36.67 -20.86
C ARG A 872 21.69 -36.11 -22.29
N VAL A 873 22.56 -35.15 -22.61
CA VAL A 873 22.71 -34.59 -23.97
C VAL A 873 23.83 -35.34 -24.73
N GLY A 874 24.04 -36.61 -24.40
CA GLY A 874 25.21 -37.41 -24.79
C GLY A 874 24.91 -38.86 -25.17
N HIS A 875 23.69 -39.14 -25.65
CA HIS A 875 23.32 -40.37 -26.36
C HIS A 875 22.14 -40.12 -27.31
#